data_AF-A0A0D2C0K9-F1
#
_entry.id   AF-A0A0D2C0K9-F1
#
_cell.length_a   1.000
_cell.length_b   1.000
_cell.length_c   1.000
_cell.angle_alpha   90.00
_cell.angle_beta   90.00
_cell.angle_gamma   90.00
#
_symmetry.space_group_name_H-M   'P 1'
#
loop_
_entity.id
_entity.type
_entity.pdbx_description
1 polymer ?
#
loop_
_entity_poly.entity_id
_entity_poly.type
_entity_poly.pdbx_seq_one_letter_code
_entity_poly.pdbx_strand_id
1 'polypeptide(L)'
;MGIRPVLDRFSAPARVQRLSIFALATILIVLFFQNTLLAENPVIHRHKKVDRSRSDYYLQWGPFEPLPIPGFVNTGLPGKRSCDTLKYNSTVGVQKSFFLDDDIKQIALSLDSHPMVDYPDEMMNDPKIEANEIIDKTWSRLSGSSVWLPEKKVFLSVTRVIFSPSKTRSVPKMSFLRGQLFNQDWEHLDGHTITWAGQQFTFPLVFDVPTQWEEDGSLYGPEDPRIILEDNVEGAEPVIVFNMIAKRTEWKRAMYIFRPFSNYSTVLTIKDTDREHTEKNWAPFFIPNEQQQKAASKNPSKAVAPVRQPSEYIHFVYSFKPLRILKCHLRCGDCEFEYEQEVPDNFMTKHNEEGGSLRGGTNFVPVPLPSSMNIDPRVRVYAAFPRTNIEKQCDGSFYRPEFVVLINIGTQFHLAFASESLDFGTSILDLGPEDDRCDKGRILIPNSVAQWDTSHGHDVMSVTFSVNDETVQVARVQGLLGFVRNLPQFKTLLKKDGLLKGADSDLMGILSSWVGDDVRGCLVEAALNYAAAAQEITNPKEGGEVMDVTKELVLKLKQEADSAKQKDEEIFNHGFEPGHVFLEHPPDDEGIDQPFRFEMLGEFSDVEGLSVEGLDGDTSKNEDKKEEGDKEEEKKAEGKKEEAKKEDEKEADEKKNEKEDTREQEKETTEQGQEDKNQGAQEGDDNDEGKTPQNKPEIQPKPQHAHHRYHNHQNHRRMWS
;
A
#
# COMPACT_ATOMS: atom_id res chain seq x y z
N MET A 1 11.55 -101.45 -3.81
CA MET A 1 10.38 -102.18 -4.35
C MET A 1 9.48 -101.12 -4.97
N GLY A 2 9.14 -101.07 -6.25
CA GLY A 2 9.18 -102.05 -7.31
C GLY A 2 7.95 -101.80 -8.17
N ILE A 3 8.16 -101.16 -9.33
CA ILE A 3 7.49 -101.45 -10.61
C ILE A 3 6.11 -100.79 -10.87
N ARG A 4 6.08 -100.00 -11.98
CA ARG A 4 4.94 -99.42 -12.72
C ARG A 4 3.98 -100.51 -13.26
N PRO A 5 2.76 -100.20 -13.72
CA PRO A 5 2.54 -99.94 -15.18
C PRO A 5 1.50 -98.81 -15.46
N VAL A 6 1.60 -97.91 -16.46
CA VAL A 6 1.60 -98.04 -17.94
C VAL A 6 0.21 -97.79 -18.58
N LEU A 7 0.18 -96.86 -19.55
CA LEU A 7 -0.76 -96.67 -20.69
C LEU A 7 -2.20 -96.16 -20.38
N ASP A 8 -2.87 -95.33 -21.18
CA ASP A 8 -2.53 -94.47 -22.32
C ASP A 8 -3.79 -93.64 -22.68
N ARG A 9 -3.61 -92.50 -23.34
CA ARG A 9 -4.52 -91.81 -24.29
C ARG A 9 -5.89 -91.29 -23.81
N PHE A 10 -6.06 -89.97 -23.91
CA PHE A 10 -6.77 -89.36 -25.05
C PHE A 10 -6.23 -87.94 -25.31
N SER A 11 -5.50 -87.80 -26.41
CA SER A 11 -5.02 -86.53 -26.96
C SER A 11 -6.14 -85.83 -27.73
N ALA A 12 -6.50 -84.61 -27.35
CA ALA A 12 -7.27 -83.69 -28.19
C ALA A 12 -6.35 -82.95 -29.19
N PRO A 13 -6.85 -82.54 -30.37
CA PRO A 13 -5.99 -82.13 -31.49
C PRO A 13 -5.27 -80.79 -31.24
N ALA A 14 -4.01 -80.70 -31.65
CA ALA A 14 -3.12 -79.53 -31.48
C ALA A 14 -3.67 -78.19 -32.03
N ARG A 15 -4.74 -78.20 -32.85
CA ARG A 15 -5.44 -76.98 -33.29
C ARG A 15 -6.36 -76.39 -32.23
N VAL A 16 -7.00 -77.22 -31.40
CA VAL A 16 -7.86 -76.74 -30.29
C VAL A 16 -7.00 -76.20 -29.16
N GLN A 17 -5.87 -76.85 -28.84
CA GLN A 17 -4.90 -76.33 -27.87
C GLN A 17 -4.29 -74.99 -28.31
N ARG A 18 -3.95 -74.80 -29.59
CA ARG A 18 -3.38 -73.52 -30.06
C ARG A 18 -4.39 -72.37 -30.04
N LEU A 19 -5.66 -72.62 -30.36
CA LEU A 19 -6.74 -71.63 -30.22
C LEU A 19 -7.03 -71.32 -28.76
N SER A 20 -7.04 -72.31 -27.87
CA SER A 20 -7.21 -72.10 -26.43
C SER A 20 -6.03 -71.34 -25.83
N ILE A 21 -4.79 -71.58 -26.26
CA ILE A 21 -3.61 -70.83 -25.81
C ILE A 21 -3.63 -69.40 -26.33
N PHE A 22 -4.02 -69.17 -27.59
CA PHE A 22 -4.18 -67.80 -28.12
C PHE A 22 -5.31 -67.04 -27.42
N ALA A 23 -6.43 -67.69 -27.12
CA ALA A 23 -7.54 -67.12 -26.36
C ALA A 23 -7.13 -66.82 -24.91
N LEU A 24 -6.38 -67.72 -24.25
CA LEU A 24 -5.86 -67.47 -22.91
C LEU A 24 -4.83 -66.33 -22.90
N ALA A 25 -3.97 -66.26 -23.91
CA ALA A 25 -2.98 -65.19 -24.04
C ALA A 25 -3.66 -63.84 -24.30
N THR A 26 -4.70 -63.79 -25.15
CA THR A 26 -5.47 -62.56 -25.36
C THR A 26 -6.28 -62.17 -24.12
N ILE A 27 -6.88 -63.12 -23.41
CA ILE A 27 -7.55 -62.86 -22.12
C ILE A 27 -6.55 -62.35 -21.08
N LEU A 28 -5.35 -62.93 -21.00
CA LEU A 28 -4.31 -62.47 -20.08
C LEU A 28 -3.79 -61.09 -20.45
N ILE A 29 -3.64 -60.77 -21.74
CA ILE A 29 -3.26 -59.43 -22.20
C ILE A 29 -4.38 -58.43 -21.91
N VAL A 30 -5.65 -58.77 -22.13
CA VAL A 30 -6.80 -57.91 -21.80
C VAL A 30 -6.90 -57.69 -20.29
N LEU A 31 -6.70 -58.73 -19.47
CA LEU A 31 -6.66 -58.60 -18.01
C LEU A 31 -5.45 -57.80 -17.52
N PHE A 32 -4.30 -57.93 -18.18
CA PHE A 32 -3.11 -57.15 -17.86
C PHE A 32 -3.29 -55.67 -18.22
N PHE A 33 -3.91 -55.36 -19.37
CA PHE A 33 -4.26 -53.99 -19.74
C PHE A 33 -5.44 -53.43 -18.92
N GLN A 34 -6.42 -54.24 -18.51
CA GLN A 34 -7.45 -53.81 -17.56
C GLN A 34 -6.86 -53.52 -16.16
N ASN A 35 -5.88 -54.30 -15.70
CA ASN A 35 -5.22 -54.06 -14.41
C ASN A 35 -4.15 -52.96 -14.45
N THR A 36 -3.66 -52.55 -15.62
CA THR A 36 -2.74 -51.40 -15.76
C THR A 36 -3.43 -50.11 -16.19
N LEU A 37 -4.69 -50.16 -16.67
CA LEU A 37 -5.53 -49.00 -16.96
C LEU A 37 -6.62 -48.72 -15.90
N LEU A 38 -6.79 -49.57 -14.89
CA LEU A 38 -7.70 -49.36 -13.75
C LEU A 38 -7.04 -49.69 -12.41
N ALA A 39 -5.86 -49.11 -12.19
CA ALA A 39 -5.26 -49.00 -10.86
C ALA A 39 -5.18 -47.52 -10.43
N GLU A 40 -6.29 -46.79 -10.57
CA GLU A 40 -6.57 -45.71 -9.63
C GLU A 40 -7.33 -46.36 -8.48
N ASN A 41 -6.65 -46.56 -7.35
CA ASN A 41 -7.32 -46.76 -6.08
C ASN A 41 -8.28 -45.59 -5.88
N PRO A 42 -9.62 -45.77 -5.84
CA PRO A 42 -10.42 -44.79 -5.16
C PRO A 42 -10.12 -45.06 -3.68
N VAL A 43 -9.13 -44.34 -3.14
CA VAL A 43 -9.24 -43.97 -1.74
C VAL A 43 -10.61 -43.32 -1.66
N ILE A 44 -11.58 -44.03 -1.10
CA ILE A 44 -12.85 -43.46 -0.68
C ILE A 44 -12.49 -42.57 0.50
N HIS A 45 -11.82 -41.45 0.22
CA HIS A 45 -12.19 -40.22 0.87
C HIS A 45 -13.67 -40.11 0.54
N ARG A 46 -14.51 -40.31 1.54
CA ARG A 46 -15.76 -39.59 1.65
C ARG A 46 -15.39 -38.09 1.60
N HIS A 47 -15.03 -37.60 0.42
CA HIS A 47 -15.35 -36.25 0.02
C HIS A 47 -16.86 -36.26 -0.01
N LYS A 48 -17.42 -36.00 1.16
CA LYS A 48 -18.72 -35.38 1.30
C LYS A 48 -18.64 -34.21 0.32
N LYS A 49 -19.22 -34.40 -0.86
CA LYS A 49 -19.45 -33.34 -1.84
C LYS A 49 -20.53 -32.48 -1.16
N VAL A 50 -20.10 -31.77 -0.13
CA VAL A 50 -20.79 -30.62 0.39
C VAL A 50 -20.69 -29.68 -0.77
N ASP A 51 -21.81 -29.52 -1.45
CA ASP A 51 -22.11 -28.32 -2.19
C ASP A 51 -21.88 -27.16 -1.20
N ARG A 52 -20.62 -26.69 -1.08
CA ARG A 52 -20.22 -25.53 -0.27
C ARG A 52 -20.76 -24.32 -1.01
N SER A 53 -22.07 -24.18 -1.00
CA SER A 53 -22.73 -23.00 -1.51
C SER A 53 -22.40 -21.84 -0.58
N ARG A 54 -21.65 -20.86 -1.09
CA ARG A 54 -21.61 -19.46 -0.62
C ARG A 54 -21.04 -19.26 0.81
N SER A 55 -20.24 -18.21 0.98
CA SER A 55 -19.61 -17.73 2.25
C SER A 55 -18.64 -18.64 3.03
N ASP A 56 -18.72 -19.98 2.97
CA ASP A 56 -17.99 -20.86 3.89
C ASP A 56 -16.51 -21.11 3.56
N TYR A 57 -16.04 -20.76 2.35
CA TYR A 57 -14.65 -21.02 1.95
C TYR A 57 -13.65 -20.35 2.90
N TYR A 58 -13.85 -19.06 3.18
CA TYR A 58 -12.94 -18.30 4.06
C TYR A 58 -13.06 -18.68 5.54
N LEU A 59 -14.18 -19.25 5.97
CA LEU A 59 -14.40 -19.62 7.37
C LEU A 59 -13.51 -20.78 7.84
N GLN A 60 -12.87 -21.50 6.91
CA GLN A 60 -11.91 -22.55 7.29
C GLN A 60 -10.64 -22.01 7.97
N TRP A 61 -10.37 -20.71 7.85
CA TRP A 61 -9.28 -20.01 8.56
C TRP A 61 -9.75 -19.22 9.78
N GLY A 62 -10.96 -19.49 10.26
CA GLY A 62 -11.55 -18.82 11.42
C GLY A 62 -12.65 -17.83 11.07
N PRO A 63 -13.37 -17.32 12.09
CA PRO A 63 -14.43 -16.33 11.89
C PRO A 63 -13.85 -14.97 11.51
N PHE A 64 -14.66 -14.14 10.86
CA PHE A 64 -14.38 -12.71 10.75
C PHE A 64 -14.91 -12.02 12.00
N GLU A 65 -14.03 -11.35 12.73
CA GLU A 65 -14.36 -10.53 13.89
C GLU A 65 -14.81 -9.13 13.43
N PRO A 66 -15.82 -8.51 14.09
CA PRO A 66 -16.28 -7.19 13.72
C PRO A 66 -15.21 -6.13 14.02
N LEU A 67 -14.84 -5.35 13.01
CA LEU A 67 -13.96 -4.20 13.10
C LEU A 67 -14.75 -2.93 12.71
N PRO A 68 -14.96 -1.98 13.64
CA PRO A 68 -15.48 -0.67 13.30
C PRO A 68 -14.56 0.06 12.33
N ILE A 69 -15.15 0.69 11.31
CA ILE A 69 -14.48 1.61 10.39
C ILE A 69 -15.26 2.93 10.44
N PRO A 70 -15.07 3.75 11.50
CA PRO A 70 -15.49 5.14 11.47
C PRO A 70 -14.65 5.91 10.44
N GLY A 71 -15.20 7.00 9.91
CA GLY A 71 -14.52 7.79 8.91
C GLY A 71 -15.31 9.00 8.46
N PHE A 72 -14.89 9.56 7.35
CA PHE A 72 -15.40 10.81 6.80
C PHE A 72 -15.80 10.60 5.35
N VAL A 73 -17.00 11.04 4.97
CA VAL A 73 -17.55 10.89 3.62
C VAL A 73 -17.54 12.22 2.87
N ASN A 74 -17.22 12.18 1.59
CA ASN A 74 -17.32 13.33 0.72
C ASN A 74 -18.78 13.54 0.28
N THR A 75 -19.35 14.69 0.63
CA THR A 75 -20.73 15.02 0.27
C THR A 75 -20.85 15.73 -1.09
N GLY A 76 -19.75 16.17 -1.69
CA GLY A 76 -19.69 16.89 -2.96
C GLY A 76 -20.27 18.31 -2.95
N LEU A 77 -20.90 18.73 -1.85
CA LEU A 77 -21.44 20.08 -1.67
C LEU A 77 -20.32 20.98 -1.12
N PRO A 78 -20.14 22.25 -1.52
CA PRO A 78 -19.16 23.16 -0.91
C PRO A 78 -19.66 23.79 0.41
N GLY A 79 -18.76 24.41 1.18
CA GLY A 79 -19.06 25.23 2.37
C GLY A 79 -18.33 24.76 3.63
N LYS A 80 -18.11 25.67 4.60
CA LYS A 80 -17.41 25.37 5.86
C LYS A 80 -18.09 24.22 6.61
N ARG A 81 -17.30 23.26 7.08
CA ARG A 81 -17.77 22.02 7.67
C ARG A 81 -16.80 21.53 8.74
N SER A 82 -17.35 20.86 9.75
CA SER A 82 -16.57 20.19 10.77
C SER A 82 -16.45 18.71 10.47
N CYS A 83 -15.45 18.05 11.04
CA CYS A 83 -15.28 16.61 10.90
C CYS A 83 -16.50 15.82 11.41
N ASP A 84 -17.21 16.35 12.42
CA ASP A 84 -18.47 15.74 12.90
C ASP A 84 -19.56 15.72 11.83
N THR A 85 -19.64 16.73 10.96
CA THR A 85 -20.63 16.75 9.87
C THR A 85 -20.29 15.78 8.74
N LEU A 86 -19.04 15.36 8.63
CA LEU A 86 -18.56 14.40 7.62
C LEU A 86 -18.57 12.95 8.14
N LYS A 87 -18.82 12.73 9.43
CA LYS A 87 -18.74 11.40 10.05
C LYS A 87 -19.63 10.38 9.34
N TYR A 88 -19.05 9.23 9.04
CA TYR A 88 -19.70 8.08 8.44
C TYR A 88 -19.13 6.80 9.03
N ASN A 89 -19.97 6.05 9.74
CA ASN A 89 -19.55 4.87 10.49
C ASN A 89 -20.04 3.60 9.81
N SER A 90 -19.20 2.57 9.84
CA SER A 90 -19.58 1.22 9.44
C SER A 90 -18.81 0.18 10.25
N THR A 91 -19.09 -1.09 9.98
CA THR A 91 -18.36 -2.23 10.52
C THR A 91 -18.06 -3.19 9.37
N VAL A 92 -16.87 -3.76 9.38
CA VAL A 92 -16.45 -4.84 8.48
C VAL A 92 -16.02 -6.05 9.30
N GLY A 93 -15.80 -7.18 8.64
CA GLY A 93 -15.19 -8.35 9.27
C GLY A 93 -13.69 -8.37 9.05
N VAL A 94 -12.90 -8.76 10.04
CA VAL A 94 -11.46 -9.03 9.90
C VAL A 94 -11.10 -10.41 10.46
N GLN A 95 -10.26 -11.15 9.75
CA GLN A 95 -9.68 -12.40 10.26
C GLN A 95 -8.31 -12.15 10.88
N LYS A 96 -7.96 -12.98 11.88
CA LYS A 96 -6.58 -13.04 12.41
C LYS A 96 -5.60 -13.27 11.26
N SER A 97 -4.53 -12.49 11.27
CA SER A 97 -3.47 -12.55 10.29
C SER A 97 -2.66 -13.83 10.43
N PHE A 98 -1.94 -14.17 9.36
CA PHE A 98 -0.94 -15.23 9.36
C PHE A 98 0.34 -14.73 8.71
N PHE A 99 1.48 -15.31 9.11
CA PHE A 99 2.80 -14.92 8.65
C PHE A 99 3.16 -15.64 7.34
N LEU A 100 3.91 -14.94 6.48
CA LEU A 100 4.57 -15.54 5.34
C LEU A 100 6.05 -15.67 5.69
N ASP A 101 6.54 -16.89 5.92
CA ASP A 101 7.94 -17.15 6.23
C ASP A 101 8.78 -17.38 4.96
N ASP A 102 10.11 -17.24 5.06
CA ASP A 102 11.08 -17.56 4.01
C ASP A 102 12.37 -18.08 4.64
N ASP A 103 13.18 -18.80 3.86
CA ASP A 103 14.46 -19.33 4.29
C ASP A 103 15.59 -18.31 4.04
N ILE A 104 15.92 -17.54 5.09
CA ILE A 104 17.01 -16.55 5.05
C ILE A 104 18.36 -17.21 4.69
N LYS A 105 18.58 -18.46 5.07
CA LYS A 105 19.83 -19.17 4.77
C LYS A 105 19.91 -19.53 3.30
N GLN A 106 18.81 -19.99 2.72
CA GLN A 106 18.71 -20.20 1.27
C GLN A 106 19.02 -18.90 0.51
N ILE A 107 18.50 -17.76 0.99
CA ILE A 107 18.74 -16.46 0.36
C ILE A 107 20.22 -16.07 0.46
N ALA A 108 20.80 -16.13 1.67
CA ALA A 108 22.20 -15.81 1.92
C ALA A 108 23.13 -16.65 1.05
N LEU A 109 22.90 -17.97 0.95
CA LEU A 109 23.66 -18.87 0.09
C LEU A 109 23.53 -18.54 -1.39
N SER A 110 22.33 -18.11 -1.84
CA SER A 110 22.12 -17.72 -3.25
C SER A 110 22.83 -16.41 -3.62
N LEU A 111 23.16 -15.59 -2.62
CA LEU A 111 23.78 -14.27 -2.77
C LEU A 111 25.24 -14.22 -2.32
N ASP A 112 25.80 -15.33 -1.84
CA ASP A 112 27.17 -15.42 -1.30
C ASP A 112 28.25 -15.00 -2.31
N SER A 113 28.01 -15.23 -3.61
CA SER A 113 28.92 -14.79 -4.68
C SER A 113 28.79 -13.31 -5.06
N HIS A 114 27.84 -12.58 -4.48
CA HIS A 114 27.61 -11.18 -4.83
C HIS A 114 28.75 -10.30 -4.25
N PRO A 115 29.38 -9.41 -5.04
CA PRO A 115 30.56 -8.66 -4.57
C PRO A 115 30.36 -7.79 -3.32
N MET A 116 29.13 -7.35 -3.08
CA MET A 116 28.76 -6.56 -1.89
C MET A 116 28.35 -7.38 -0.66
N VAL A 117 28.27 -8.70 -0.81
CA VAL A 117 28.03 -9.62 0.31
C VAL A 117 29.40 -10.05 0.82
N ASP A 118 29.91 -9.29 1.77
CA ASP A 118 31.18 -9.53 2.43
C ASP A 118 30.99 -9.56 3.94
N TYR A 119 31.24 -10.72 4.55
CA TYR A 119 30.98 -10.95 5.96
C TYR A 119 32.14 -10.42 6.81
N PRO A 120 31.89 -9.81 7.99
CA PRO A 120 32.96 -9.30 8.83
C PRO A 120 33.98 -10.38 9.23
N ASP A 121 35.26 -10.11 9.00
CA ASP A 121 36.38 -11.01 9.35
C ASP A 121 36.35 -11.45 10.81
N GLU A 122 35.96 -10.56 11.74
CA GLU A 122 35.86 -10.88 13.16
C GLU A 122 34.84 -11.98 13.44
N MET A 123 33.74 -12.02 12.68
CA MET A 123 32.71 -13.07 12.81
C MET A 123 33.13 -14.36 12.13
N MET A 124 33.74 -14.26 10.95
CA MET A 124 34.20 -15.43 10.18
C MET A 124 35.39 -16.15 10.84
N ASN A 125 36.23 -15.42 11.57
CA ASN A 125 37.40 -15.97 12.25
C ASN A 125 37.13 -16.37 13.71
N ASP A 126 35.95 -16.09 14.28
CA ASP A 126 35.60 -16.51 15.64
C ASP A 126 35.11 -17.97 15.64
N PRO A 127 35.85 -18.93 16.21
CA PRO A 127 35.47 -20.33 16.24
C PRO A 127 34.24 -20.62 17.12
N LYS A 128 33.73 -19.62 17.87
CA LYS A 128 32.53 -19.76 18.69
C LYS A 128 31.24 -19.42 17.94
N ILE A 129 31.33 -18.74 16.80
CA ILE A 129 30.17 -18.30 16.03
C ILE A 129 29.95 -19.28 14.89
N GLU A 130 28.79 -19.92 14.88
CA GLU A 130 28.38 -20.79 13.79
C GLU A 130 27.94 -19.96 12.57
N ALA A 131 28.13 -20.49 11.36
CA ALA A 131 27.76 -19.78 10.13
C ALA A 131 26.28 -19.35 10.10
N ASN A 132 25.38 -20.16 10.68
CA ASN A 132 23.97 -19.82 10.82
C ASN A 132 23.76 -18.55 11.68
N GLU A 133 24.53 -18.41 12.75
CA GLU A 133 24.44 -17.24 13.63
C GLU A 133 24.99 -15.98 12.94
N ILE A 134 25.97 -16.14 12.04
CA ILE A 134 26.45 -15.03 11.19
C ILE A 134 25.31 -14.56 10.27
N ILE A 135 24.64 -15.50 9.60
CA ILE A 135 23.52 -15.20 8.69
C ILE A 135 22.39 -14.50 9.46
N ASP A 136 21.96 -15.06 10.59
CA ASP A 136 20.86 -14.53 11.39
C ASP A 136 21.15 -13.10 11.93
N LYS A 137 22.44 -12.74 12.11
CA LYS A 137 22.86 -11.41 12.55
C LYS A 137 23.06 -10.39 11.41
N THR A 138 23.31 -10.86 10.19
CA THR A 138 23.70 -10.01 9.05
C THR A 138 22.62 -9.87 7.99
N TRP A 139 21.65 -10.78 7.96
CA TRP A 139 20.54 -10.74 7.02
C TRP A 139 19.24 -10.42 7.73
N SER A 140 18.37 -9.67 7.06
CA SER A 140 17.01 -9.44 7.56
C SER A 140 16.02 -9.36 6.40
N ARG A 141 14.82 -9.86 6.63
CA ARG A 141 13.69 -9.73 5.72
C ARG A 141 12.78 -8.62 6.22
N LEU A 142 12.37 -7.75 5.31
CA LEU A 142 11.50 -6.61 5.55
C LEU A 142 10.19 -6.78 4.75
N SER A 143 9.38 -5.72 4.73
CA SER A 143 8.05 -5.65 4.13
C SER A 143 7.86 -6.47 2.84
N GLY A 144 6.69 -7.14 2.78
CA GLY A 144 6.27 -7.98 1.67
C GLY A 144 4.99 -7.47 1.01
N SER A 145 5.06 -7.24 -0.30
CA SER A 145 3.91 -6.93 -1.14
C SER A 145 3.55 -8.14 -1.98
N SER A 146 2.27 -8.42 -2.17
CA SER A 146 1.79 -9.57 -2.95
C SER A 146 0.78 -9.17 -4.01
N VAL A 147 0.66 -9.99 -5.05
CA VAL A 147 -0.40 -9.85 -6.05
C VAL A 147 -0.88 -11.22 -6.52
N TRP A 148 -2.18 -11.35 -6.76
CA TRP A 148 -2.77 -12.55 -7.35
C TRP A 148 -2.50 -12.62 -8.86
N LEU A 149 -1.94 -13.74 -9.33
CA LEU A 149 -1.74 -14.04 -10.74
C LEU A 149 -2.84 -15.01 -11.22
N PRO A 150 -3.93 -14.51 -11.84
CA PRO A 150 -5.13 -15.32 -12.10
C PRO A 150 -4.88 -16.49 -13.06
N GLU A 151 -4.06 -16.30 -14.10
CA GLU A 151 -3.72 -17.35 -15.06
C GLU A 151 -2.95 -18.51 -14.43
N LYS A 152 -2.15 -18.21 -13.40
CA LYS A 152 -1.29 -19.18 -12.73
C LYS A 152 -1.91 -19.71 -11.43
N LYS A 153 -2.99 -19.08 -10.95
CA LYS A 153 -3.70 -19.39 -9.70
C LYS A 153 -2.78 -19.39 -8.47
N VAL A 154 -1.88 -18.41 -8.42
CA VAL A 154 -0.92 -18.23 -7.32
C VAL A 154 -0.83 -16.76 -6.93
N PHE A 155 -0.49 -16.48 -5.69
CA PHE A 155 0.04 -15.19 -5.27
C PHE A 155 1.54 -15.14 -5.56
N LEU A 156 1.99 -14.04 -6.15
CA LEU A 156 3.40 -13.67 -6.19
C LEU A 156 3.67 -12.66 -5.08
N SER A 157 4.47 -13.04 -4.09
CA SER A 157 4.92 -12.17 -3.02
C SER A 157 6.36 -11.71 -3.29
N VAL A 158 6.61 -10.42 -3.08
CA VAL A 158 7.91 -9.77 -3.23
C VAL A 158 8.28 -9.12 -1.91
N THR A 159 9.38 -9.55 -1.32
CA THR A 159 9.90 -9.02 -0.05
C THR A 159 11.26 -8.38 -0.26
N ARG A 160 11.52 -7.29 0.48
CA ARG A 160 12.88 -6.72 0.57
C ARG A 160 13.72 -7.58 1.51
N VAL A 161 14.88 -8.00 1.05
CA VAL A 161 15.90 -8.67 1.88
C VAL A 161 17.13 -7.78 1.95
N ILE A 162 17.66 -7.57 3.14
CA ILE A 162 18.82 -6.69 3.35
C ILE A 162 20.01 -7.48 3.89
N PHE A 163 21.19 -7.07 3.45
CA PHE A 163 22.46 -7.46 4.00
C PHE A 163 23.07 -6.28 4.78
N SER A 164 23.33 -6.48 6.06
CA SER A 164 23.83 -5.50 7.03
C SER A 164 25.03 -6.09 7.80
N PRO A 165 26.26 -5.98 7.29
CA PRO A 165 27.45 -6.49 8.00
C PRO A 165 27.68 -5.79 9.34
N SER A 166 27.25 -4.52 9.47
CA SER A 166 27.27 -3.73 10.70
C SER A 166 26.20 -4.14 11.72
N LYS A 167 25.28 -5.06 11.37
CA LYS A 167 24.11 -5.47 12.17
C LYS A 167 23.06 -4.37 12.36
N THR A 168 23.25 -3.21 11.74
CA THR A 168 22.31 -2.09 11.79
C THR A 168 21.33 -2.18 10.62
N ARG A 169 20.08 -2.54 10.92
CA ARG A 169 19.02 -2.70 9.90
C ARG A 169 18.60 -1.40 9.22
N SER A 170 18.77 -0.25 9.87
CA SER A 170 18.42 1.06 9.31
C SER A 170 19.42 1.55 8.26
N VAL A 171 20.63 0.96 8.20
CA VAL A 171 21.69 1.33 7.25
C VAL A 171 22.27 0.06 6.62
N PRO A 172 21.48 -0.65 5.79
CA PRO A 172 21.96 -1.85 5.10
C PRO A 172 23.04 -1.51 4.08
N LYS A 173 23.94 -2.46 3.83
CA LYS A 173 24.95 -2.33 2.77
C LYS A 173 24.30 -2.48 1.39
N MET A 174 23.44 -3.49 1.24
CA MET A 174 22.73 -3.80 0.00
C MET A 174 21.35 -4.40 0.29
N SER A 175 20.39 -4.10 -0.57
CA SER A 175 19.04 -4.65 -0.57
C SER A 175 18.79 -5.47 -1.84
N PHE A 176 17.97 -6.50 -1.72
CA PHE A 176 17.57 -7.38 -2.81
C PHE A 176 16.06 -7.62 -2.78
N LEU A 177 15.49 -7.99 -3.93
CA LEU A 177 14.09 -8.41 -4.02
C LEU A 177 13.99 -9.92 -4.11
N ARG A 178 13.21 -10.50 -3.20
CA ARG A 178 12.96 -11.93 -3.10
C ARG A 178 11.53 -12.22 -3.51
N GLY A 179 11.35 -13.09 -4.50
CA GLY A 179 10.07 -13.58 -4.99
C GLY A 179 9.71 -14.95 -4.41
N GLN A 180 8.50 -15.09 -3.88
CA GLN A 180 7.91 -16.36 -3.43
C GLN A 180 6.54 -16.56 -4.08
N LEU A 181 6.15 -17.82 -4.31
CA LEU A 181 4.82 -18.17 -4.79
C LEU A 181 4.01 -18.85 -3.70
N PHE A 182 2.73 -18.50 -3.61
CA PHE A 182 1.78 -19.15 -2.72
C PHE A 182 0.54 -19.57 -3.52
N ASN A 183 -0.08 -20.69 -3.17
CA ASN A 183 -1.36 -21.05 -3.77
C ASN A 183 -2.51 -20.17 -3.24
N GLN A 184 -3.74 -20.43 -3.69
CA GLN A 184 -4.94 -19.68 -3.25
C GLN A 184 -5.17 -19.72 -1.72
N ASP A 185 -4.70 -20.79 -1.08
CA ASP A 185 -4.82 -21.01 0.36
C ASP A 185 -3.63 -20.42 1.16
N TRP A 186 -2.74 -19.67 0.48
CA TRP A 186 -1.50 -19.09 1.01
C TRP A 186 -0.45 -20.11 1.49
N GLU A 187 -0.46 -21.32 0.94
CA GLU A 187 0.59 -22.30 1.18
C GLU A 187 1.79 -22.02 0.26
N HIS A 188 2.99 -21.98 0.83
CA HIS A 188 4.23 -21.69 0.10
C HIS A 188 4.55 -22.80 -0.91
N LEU A 189 4.84 -22.42 -2.15
CA LEU A 189 5.14 -23.31 -3.26
C LEU A 189 6.64 -23.32 -3.56
N ASP A 190 7.38 -24.14 -2.83
CA ASP A 190 8.82 -24.31 -3.02
C ASP A 190 9.16 -25.17 -4.26
N GLY A 191 10.21 -24.78 -4.99
CA GLY A 191 10.61 -25.40 -6.26
C GLY A 191 9.58 -25.29 -7.40
N HIS A 192 8.57 -24.42 -7.28
CA HIS A 192 7.49 -24.33 -8.25
C HIS A 192 7.88 -23.48 -9.46
N THR A 193 7.64 -24.02 -10.66
CA THR A 193 7.99 -23.34 -11.92
C THR A 193 6.76 -22.78 -12.61
N ILE A 194 6.78 -21.48 -12.92
CA ILE A 194 5.80 -20.85 -13.81
C ILE A 194 6.43 -20.55 -15.17
N THR A 195 5.60 -20.57 -16.22
CA THR A 195 6.01 -20.18 -17.58
C THR A 195 5.36 -18.87 -17.98
N TRP A 196 6.18 -17.91 -18.43
CA TRP A 196 5.75 -16.62 -18.97
C TRP A 196 6.50 -16.34 -20.27
N ALA A 197 5.76 -16.00 -21.34
CA ALA A 197 6.30 -15.81 -22.70
C ALA A 197 7.28 -16.90 -23.19
N GLY A 198 7.10 -18.16 -22.75
CA GLY A 198 7.97 -19.29 -23.10
C GLY A 198 9.20 -19.47 -22.21
N GLN A 199 9.49 -18.53 -21.30
CA GLN A 199 10.54 -18.64 -20.31
C GLN A 199 10.02 -19.25 -19.00
N GLN A 200 10.84 -20.09 -18.37
CA GLN A 200 10.52 -20.74 -17.10
C GLN A 200 11.19 -20.00 -15.94
N PHE A 201 10.44 -19.80 -14.87
CA PHE A 201 10.89 -19.17 -13.62
C PHE A 201 10.57 -20.11 -12.47
N THR A 202 11.59 -20.58 -11.77
CA THR A 202 11.44 -21.45 -10.60
C THR A 202 11.53 -20.62 -9.33
N PHE A 203 10.51 -20.73 -8.49
CA PHE A 203 10.40 -20.02 -7.23
C PHE A 203 10.70 -20.95 -6.06
N PRO A 204 11.18 -20.39 -4.93
CA PRO A 204 11.40 -18.97 -4.72
C PRO A 204 12.73 -18.49 -5.35
N LEU A 205 12.81 -17.23 -5.80
CA LEU A 205 13.99 -16.69 -6.52
C LEU A 205 14.36 -15.26 -6.08
N VAL A 206 15.62 -14.87 -6.22
CA VAL A 206 16.05 -13.48 -6.05
C VAL A 206 16.04 -12.79 -7.42
N PHE A 207 15.35 -11.66 -7.52
CA PHE A 207 15.27 -10.90 -8.76
C PHE A 207 16.58 -10.14 -8.99
N ASP A 208 17.10 -10.25 -10.22
CA ASP A 208 18.29 -9.51 -10.67
C ASP A 208 17.91 -8.08 -11.05
N VAL A 209 17.83 -7.21 -10.03
CA VAL A 209 17.59 -5.78 -10.23
C VAL A 209 18.93 -5.09 -10.53
N PRO A 210 19.08 -4.38 -11.66
CA PRO A 210 20.32 -3.68 -11.96
C PRO A 210 20.60 -2.58 -10.91
N THR A 211 21.61 -2.81 -10.08
CA THR A 211 22.03 -1.88 -9.02
C THR A 211 23.47 -1.44 -9.27
N GLN A 212 23.75 -0.16 -9.04
CA GLN A 212 25.10 0.40 -9.08
C GLN A 212 25.53 0.65 -7.63
N TRP A 213 26.79 0.34 -7.31
CA TRP A 213 27.33 0.48 -5.96
C TRP A 213 28.80 0.90 -5.99
N GLU A 214 29.28 1.41 -4.86
CA GLU A 214 30.67 1.71 -4.58
C GLU A 214 31.10 0.92 -3.33
N GLU A 215 32.38 0.58 -3.22
CA GLU A 215 32.91 -0.35 -2.21
C GLU A 215 32.62 0.14 -0.78
N ASP A 216 32.75 1.44 -0.52
CA ASP A 216 32.59 2.04 0.80
C ASP A 216 31.17 2.54 1.12
N GLY A 217 30.25 2.57 0.15
CA GLY A 217 28.92 3.13 0.38
C GLY A 217 27.91 2.15 0.97
N SER A 218 26.67 2.61 1.17
CA SER A 218 25.57 1.84 1.76
C SER A 218 24.23 2.25 1.15
N LEU A 219 23.14 1.64 1.62
CA LEU A 219 21.75 1.90 1.17
C LEU A 219 21.50 1.55 -0.30
N TYR A 220 22.32 0.67 -0.86
CA TYR A 220 22.17 0.25 -2.25
C TYR A 220 21.02 -0.73 -2.43
N GLY A 221 20.53 -0.79 -3.66
CA GLY A 221 19.50 -1.74 -4.07
C GLY A 221 18.07 -1.24 -3.84
N PRO A 222 17.09 -2.03 -4.29
CA PRO A 222 15.68 -1.70 -4.20
C PRO A 222 15.19 -1.67 -2.75
N GLU A 223 14.51 -0.59 -2.39
CA GLU A 223 13.81 -0.43 -1.12
C GLU A 223 12.29 -0.30 -1.33
N ASP A 224 11.53 -0.64 -0.31
CA ASP A 224 10.08 -0.42 -0.31
C ASP A 224 9.35 -0.97 -1.57
N PRO A 225 9.45 -2.29 -1.89
CA PRO A 225 8.83 -2.85 -3.08
C PRO A 225 7.31 -2.96 -2.96
N ARG A 226 6.58 -2.46 -3.97
CA ARG A 226 5.11 -2.57 -4.14
C ARG A 226 4.87 -3.26 -5.47
N ILE A 227 4.10 -4.35 -5.47
CA ILE A 227 3.78 -5.10 -6.67
C ILE A 227 2.31 -4.90 -7.04
N ILE A 228 2.03 -4.70 -8.33
CA ILE A 228 0.67 -4.54 -8.84
C ILE A 228 0.55 -5.26 -10.19
N LEU A 229 -0.64 -5.79 -10.47
CA LEU A 229 -1.03 -6.38 -11.75
C LEU A 229 -2.24 -5.63 -12.28
N GLU A 230 -2.31 -5.47 -13.61
CA GLU A 230 -3.48 -4.89 -14.23
C GLU A 230 -4.63 -5.90 -14.29
N ASP A 231 -5.74 -5.59 -13.61
CA ASP A 231 -6.88 -6.50 -13.52
C ASP A 231 -7.58 -6.75 -14.86
N ASN A 232 -7.96 -8.02 -15.06
CA ASN A 232 -8.70 -8.49 -16.24
C ASN A 232 -7.98 -8.23 -17.57
N VAL A 233 -6.65 -8.24 -17.56
CA VAL A 233 -5.81 -8.17 -18.75
C VAL A 233 -5.06 -9.49 -18.91
N GLU A 234 -5.40 -10.22 -19.97
CA GLU A 234 -4.71 -11.45 -20.33
C GLU A 234 -3.25 -11.15 -20.72
N GLY A 235 -2.32 -11.95 -20.21
CA GLY A 235 -0.89 -11.77 -20.43
C GLY A 235 -0.26 -10.55 -19.73
N ALA A 236 -0.99 -9.86 -18.85
CA ALA A 236 -0.41 -8.77 -18.07
C ALA A 236 0.77 -9.28 -17.23
N GLU A 237 1.86 -8.52 -17.26
CA GLU A 237 3.01 -8.74 -16.41
C GLU A 237 2.89 -7.88 -15.15
N PRO A 238 3.14 -8.43 -13.94
CA PRO A 238 3.17 -7.63 -12.73
C PRO A 238 4.28 -6.57 -12.81
N VAL A 239 4.01 -5.39 -12.24
CA VAL A 239 4.97 -4.30 -12.13
C VAL A 239 5.36 -4.16 -10.66
N ILE A 240 6.65 -4.23 -10.39
CA ILE A 240 7.22 -3.94 -9.08
C ILE A 240 7.74 -2.51 -9.10
N VAL A 241 7.23 -1.67 -8.22
CA VAL A 241 7.70 -0.30 -8.00
C VAL A 241 8.50 -0.29 -6.71
N PHE A 242 9.64 0.39 -6.71
CA PHE A 242 10.50 0.55 -5.54
C PHE A 242 11.26 1.87 -5.64
N ASN A 243 11.88 2.29 -4.54
CA ASN A 243 12.86 3.37 -4.59
C ASN A 243 14.28 2.84 -4.40
N MET A 244 15.27 3.55 -4.94
CA MET A 244 16.67 3.14 -4.90
C MET A 244 17.57 4.34 -5.22
N ILE A 245 18.76 4.36 -4.62
CA ILE A 245 19.85 5.28 -5.02
C ILE A 245 20.70 4.63 -6.12
N ALA A 246 21.15 5.43 -7.08
CA ALA A 246 22.09 4.96 -8.10
C ALA A 246 22.94 6.10 -8.62
N LYS A 247 24.10 5.78 -9.20
CA LYS A 247 24.97 6.77 -9.84
C LYS A 247 24.26 7.54 -10.96
N ARG A 248 23.40 6.88 -11.73
CA ARG A 248 22.57 7.53 -12.78
C ARG A 248 21.58 8.57 -12.25
N THR A 249 21.25 8.52 -10.97
CA THR A 249 20.37 9.48 -10.29
C THR A 249 21.15 10.41 -9.37
N GLU A 250 22.47 10.52 -9.58
CA GLU A 250 23.37 11.32 -8.73
C GLU A 250 23.24 10.94 -7.25
N TRP A 251 23.03 9.65 -6.98
CA TRP A 251 22.78 9.10 -5.65
C TRP A 251 21.52 9.64 -4.93
N LYS A 252 20.67 10.41 -5.61
CA LYS A 252 19.32 10.73 -5.14
C LYS A 252 18.46 9.48 -5.15
N ARG A 253 17.62 9.32 -4.12
CA ARG A 253 16.69 8.19 -4.01
C ARG A 253 15.53 8.41 -4.97
N ALA A 254 15.50 7.65 -6.04
CA ALA A 254 14.55 7.81 -7.12
C ALA A 254 13.54 6.66 -7.15
N MET A 255 12.43 6.86 -7.86
CA MET A 255 11.43 5.84 -8.11
C MET A 255 11.80 5.01 -9.35
N TYR A 256 11.66 3.69 -9.25
CA TYR A 256 11.96 2.72 -10.29
C TYR A 256 10.76 1.81 -10.50
N ILE A 257 10.62 1.32 -11.72
CA ILE A 257 9.76 0.18 -12.03
C ILE A 257 10.61 -0.98 -12.50
N PHE A 258 10.15 -2.19 -12.20
CA PHE A 258 10.77 -3.44 -12.62
C PHE A 258 9.69 -4.45 -13.01
N ARG A 259 9.93 -5.09 -14.14
CA ARG A 259 9.10 -6.13 -14.74
C ARG A 259 9.82 -7.48 -14.58
N PRO A 260 9.38 -8.35 -13.67
CA PRO A 260 10.16 -9.49 -13.19
C PRO A 260 10.33 -10.60 -14.22
N PHE A 261 9.43 -10.74 -15.20
CA PHE A 261 9.49 -11.79 -16.21
C PHE A 261 10.14 -11.32 -17.51
N SER A 262 9.97 -10.04 -17.86
CA SER A 262 10.72 -9.39 -18.95
C SER A 262 12.14 -9.02 -18.56
N ASN A 263 12.47 -9.09 -17.26
CA ASN A 263 13.72 -8.60 -16.67
C ASN A 263 14.07 -7.17 -17.10
N TYR A 264 13.08 -6.28 -17.02
CA TYR A 264 13.21 -4.90 -17.49
C TYR A 264 13.02 -3.92 -16.34
N SER A 265 13.98 -3.00 -16.15
CA SER A 265 13.88 -1.92 -15.17
C SER A 265 14.06 -0.55 -15.82
N THR A 266 13.28 0.44 -15.38
CA THR A 266 13.50 1.83 -15.74
C THR A 266 13.31 2.77 -14.54
N VAL A 267 14.02 3.89 -14.56
CA VAL A 267 13.86 4.98 -13.58
C VAL A 267 12.74 5.87 -14.05
N LEU A 268 11.91 6.31 -13.11
CA LEU A 268 10.85 7.26 -13.38
C LEU A 268 11.38 8.70 -13.26
N THR A 269 11.04 9.54 -14.23
CA THR A 269 11.51 10.92 -14.35
C THR A 269 10.34 11.83 -14.67
N ILE A 270 10.08 12.78 -13.77
CA ILE A 270 9.03 13.77 -13.94
C ILE A 270 9.56 14.86 -14.88
N LYS A 271 8.82 15.14 -15.95
CA LYS A 271 9.18 16.16 -16.93
C LYS A 271 9.14 17.55 -16.29
N ASP A 272 9.98 18.43 -16.80
CA ASP A 272 9.99 19.86 -16.45
C ASP A 272 10.23 20.16 -14.96
N THR A 273 10.77 19.20 -14.20
CA THR A 273 11.10 19.33 -12.78
C THR A 273 12.47 18.71 -12.49
N ASP A 274 13.23 19.34 -11.60
CA ASP A 274 14.44 18.74 -11.06
C ASP A 274 14.09 17.54 -10.17
N ARG A 275 14.98 16.55 -10.16
CA ARG A 275 14.80 15.35 -9.33
C ARG A 275 14.95 15.70 -7.85
N GLU A 276 13.90 15.42 -7.09
CA GLU A 276 13.90 15.46 -5.63
C GLU A 276 14.98 14.57 -5.03
N HIS A 277 15.49 14.97 -3.86
CA HIS A 277 16.51 14.16 -3.18
C HIS A 277 15.96 12.77 -2.79
N THR A 278 14.68 12.70 -2.40
CA THR A 278 14.05 11.48 -1.90
C THR A 278 12.64 11.27 -2.44
N GLU A 279 12.49 10.26 -3.31
CA GLU A 279 11.22 9.72 -3.77
C GLU A 279 10.79 8.53 -2.91
N LYS A 280 9.66 8.67 -2.19
CA LYS A 280 9.10 7.61 -1.32
C LYS A 280 7.62 7.85 -1.03
N ASN A 281 6.94 6.83 -0.52
CA ASN A 281 5.54 6.88 -0.10
C ASN A 281 4.52 7.24 -1.20
N TRP A 282 4.76 6.81 -2.43
CA TRP A 282 3.77 6.81 -3.51
C TRP A 282 2.83 5.58 -3.39
N ALA A 283 1.70 5.60 -4.09
CA ALA A 283 0.78 4.46 -4.17
C ALA A 283 0.37 4.18 -5.63
N PRO A 284 0.73 3.02 -6.22
CA PRO A 284 0.52 2.74 -7.64
C PRO A 284 -0.90 2.25 -7.95
N PHE A 285 -1.38 2.54 -9.17
CA PHE A 285 -2.60 2.00 -9.75
C PHE A 285 -2.66 2.08 -11.27
N PHE A 286 -3.58 1.31 -11.86
CA PHE A 286 -3.86 1.36 -13.30
C PHE A 286 -5.21 2.02 -13.57
N ILE A 287 -5.23 2.92 -14.55
CA ILE A 287 -6.47 3.42 -15.16
C ILE A 287 -6.64 2.65 -16.48
N PRO A 288 -7.74 1.90 -16.65
CA PRO A 288 -7.98 1.16 -17.88
C PRO A 288 -7.97 2.06 -19.11
N ASN A 289 -7.14 1.72 -20.10
CA ASN A 289 -7.22 2.32 -21.42
C ASN A 289 -8.51 1.86 -22.12
N GLU A 290 -9.58 2.63 -21.98
CA GLU A 290 -10.74 2.53 -22.85
C GLU A 290 -10.34 3.06 -24.23
N GLN A 291 -9.69 2.24 -25.05
CA GLN A 291 -9.71 2.52 -26.48
C GLN A 291 -11.19 2.51 -26.89
N GLN A 292 -11.73 3.72 -27.11
CA GLN A 292 -13.00 3.94 -27.77
C GLN A 292 -13.04 2.98 -28.95
N GLN A 293 -13.99 2.04 -28.91
CA GLN A 293 -14.34 1.27 -30.09
C GLN A 293 -14.71 2.30 -31.17
N LYS A 294 -13.77 2.66 -32.05
CA LYS A 294 -14.14 3.11 -33.37
C LYS A 294 -14.99 1.97 -33.90
N ALA A 295 -16.28 2.22 -34.04
CA ALA A 295 -17.27 1.30 -34.58
C ALA A 295 -16.86 0.93 -36.01
N ALA A 296 -15.89 0.02 -36.12
CA ALA A 296 -15.33 -0.48 -37.36
C ALA A 296 -15.76 -1.92 -37.53
N SER A 297 -17.07 -2.17 -37.47
CA SER A 297 -17.65 -3.32 -38.15
C SER A 297 -19.16 -3.12 -38.31
N LYS A 298 -19.63 -3.06 -39.56
CA LYS A 298 -21.05 -3.01 -39.94
C LYS A 298 -21.75 -4.38 -39.84
N ASN A 299 -21.18 -5.34 -39.10
CA ASN A 299 -21.73 -6.70 -38.96
C ASN A 299 -22.04 -7.02 -37.48
N PRO A 300 -23.32 -6.99 -37.05
CA PRO A 300 -23.71 -7.11 -35.65
C PRO A 300 -23.76 -8.57 -35.12
N SER A 301 -23.21 -9.56 -35.82
CA SER A 301 -23.47 -10.97 -35.49
C SER A 301 -22.36 -11.72 -34.72
N LYS A 302 -21.27 -11.06 -34.33
CA LYS A 302 -20.28 -11.59 -33.36
C LYS A 302 -19.66 -10.45 -32.57
N ALA A 303 -20.36 -9.94 -31.56
CA ALA A 303 -19.74 -9.09 -30.55
C ALA A 303 -18.82 -9.99 -29.70
N VAL A 304 -17.59 -10.19 -30.16
CA VAL A 304 -16.52 -10.71 -29.31
C VAL A 304 -16.28 -9.62 -28.26
N ALA A 305 -16.41 -9.97 -26.98
CA ALA A 305 -16.09 -9.04 -25.90
C ALA A 305 -14.68 -8.46 -26.15
N PRO A 306 -14.49 -7.13 -26.10
CA PRO A 306 -13.18 -6.55 -26.37
C PRO A 306 -12.17 -7.09 -25.36
N VAL A 307 -11.11 -7.74 -25.87
CA VAL A 307 -9.97 -8.18 -25.04
C VAL A 307 -9.21 -6.93 -24.62
N ARG A 308 -9.23 -6.61 -23.33
CA ARG A 308 -8.47 -5.48 -22.77
C ARG A 308 -6.98 -5.71 -22.99
N GLN A 309 -6.30 -4.70 -23.51
CA GLN A 309 -4.85 -4.73 -23.72
C GLN A 309 -4.12 -4.19 -22.48
N PRO A 310 -2.87 -4.63 -22.22
CA PRO A 310 -2.02 -4.03 -21.20
C PRO A 310 -1.86 -2.52 -21.40
N SER A 311 -1.98 -1.77 -20.31
CA SER A 311 -1.81 -0.33 -20.29
C SER A 311 -0.34 0.04 -20.54
N GLU A 312 -0.13 1.11 -21.33
CA GLU A 312 1.20 1.70 -21.54
C GLU A 312 1.64 2.57 -20.35
N TYR A 313 0.68 2.96 -19.51
CA TYR A 313 0.88 3.89 -18.41
C TYR A 313 0.49 3.26 -17.06
N ILE A 314 1.21 3.67 -16.02
CA ILE A 314 0.88 3.43 -14.62
C ILE A 314 0.70 4.80 -13.95
N HIS A 315 -0.22 4.87 -12.98
CA HIS A 315 -0.51 6.08 -12.24
C HIS A 315 -0.10 5.91 -10.78
N PHE A 316 0.19 7.02 -10.13
CA PHE A 316 0.55 7.06 -8.72
C PHE A 316 -0.22 8.17 -8.04
N VAL A 317 -0.77 7.89 -6.86
CA VAL A 317 -0.98 8.98 -5.90
C VAL A 317 0.41 9.39 -5.42
N TYR A 318 0.89 10.54 -5.91
CA TYR A 318 2.22 11.07 -5.62
C TYR A 318 2.24 11.79 -4.28
N SER A 319 1.20 12.58 -3.99
CA SER A 319 0.96 13.17 -2.68
C SER A 319 -0.54 13.27 -2.39
N PHE A 320 -0.91 13.26 -1.11
CA PHE A 320 -2.29 13.49 -0.67
C PHE A 320 -2.58 14.96 -0.33
N LYS A 321 -1.56 15.79 -0.09
CA LYS A 321 -1.72 17.24 0.20
C LYS A 321 -0.66 18.09 -0.55
N PRO A 322 -1.06 18.88 -1.57
CA PRO A 322 -2.31 18.70 -2.31
C PRO A 322 -2.38 17.30 -2.93
N LEU A 323 -3.58 16.82 -3.26
CA LEU A 323 -3.74 15.57 -4.01
C LEU A 323 -3.11 15.72 -5.41
N ARG A 324 -2.06 14.95 -5.69
CA ARG A 324 -1.38 14.93 -7.00
C ARG A 324 -1.34 13.51 -7.56
N ILE A 325 -1.74 13.36 -8.82
CA ILE A 325 -1.70 12.09 -9.56
C ILE A 325 -0.61 12.19 -10.63
N LEU A 326 0.40 11.33 -10.50
CA LEU A 326 1.48 11.22 -11.45
C LEU A 326 1.18 10.09 -12.44
N LYS A 327 1.33 10.37 -13.73
CA LYS A 327 1.17 9.39 -14.82
C LYS A 327 2.53 9.12 -15.44
N CYS A 328 2.91 7.85 -15.52
CA CYS A 328 4.23 7.43 -16.00
C CYS A 328 4.14 6.37 -17.09
N HIS A 329 4.95 6.51 -18.14
CA HIS A 329 5.03 5.55 -19.22
C HIS A 329 5.91 4.35 -18.83
N LEU A 330 5.35 3.13 -18.87
CA LEU A 330 5.99 1.90 -18.36
C LEU A 330 7.27 1.49 -19.12
N ARG A 331 7.47 1.97 -20.35
CA ARG A 331 8.65 1.62 -21.18
C ARG A 331 9.80 2.63 -21.14
N CYS A 332 9.55 3.91 -20.90
CA CYS A 332 10.63 4.92 -20.91
C CYS A 332 10.82 5.56 -19.54
N GLY A 333 9.80 5.50 -18.68
CA GLY A 333 9.83 6.13 -17.37
C GLY A 333 9.53 7.62 -17.39
N ASP A 334 9.11 8.18 -18.53
CA ASP A 334 8.67 9.57 -18.60
C ASP A 334 7.36 9.74 -17.82
N CYS A 335 7.33 10.73 -16.94
CA CYS A 335 6.20 11.02 -16.07
C CYS A 335 5.74 12.47 -16.21
N GLU A 336 4.44 12.69 -16.03
CA GLU A 336 3.81 14.00 -15.97
C GLU A 336 2.66 13.98 -14.95
N PHE A 337 2.39 15.11 -14.30
CA PHE A 337 1.23 15.22 -13.43
C PHE A 337 -0.03 15.28 -14.30
N GLU A 338 -0.91 14.28 -14.14
CA GLU A 338 -2.21 14.25 -14.83
C GLU A 338 -3.28 15.01 -14.04
N TYR A 339 -3.06 15.18 -12.74
CA TYR A 339 -3.95 15.91 -11.86
C TYR A 339 -3.20 16.55 -10.70
N GLU A 340 -3.49 17.82 -10.43
CA GLU A 340 -3.09 18.53 -9.23
C GLU A 340 -4.30 19.23 -8.63
N GLN A 341 -4.54 19.00 -7.35
CA GLN A 341 -5.65 19.60 -6.63
C GLN A 341 -5.38 21.06 -6.33
N GLU A 342 -6.33 21.92 -6.72
CA GLU A 342 -6.36 23.34 -6.38
C GLU A 342 -7.60 23.64 -5.54
N VAL A 343 -7.39 24.14 -4.32
CA VAL A 343 -8.45 24.58 -3.43
C VAL A 343 -8.27 26.08 -3.17
N PRO A 344 -9.22 26.93 -3.58
CA PRO A 344 -9.11 28.36 -3.34
C PRO A 344 -9.09 28.69 -1.84
N ASP A 345 -8.31 29.69 -1.44
CA ASP A 345 -8.08 30.06 -0.02
C ASP A 345 -9.37 30.32 0.77
N ASN A 346 -10.41 30.84 0.13
CA ASN A 346 -11.71 31.11 0.76
C ASN A 346 -12.54 29.84 1.04
N PHE A 347 -12.19 28.71 0.42
CA PHE A 347 -12.81 27.40 0.64
C PHE A 347 -11.94 26.45 1.47
N MET A 348 -10.69 26.80 1.76
CA MET A 348 -9.82 26.02 2.65
C MET A 348 -10.34 26.03 4.09
N THR A 349 -10.71 24.85 4.59
CA THR A 349 -10.95 24.65 6.02
C THR A 349 -9.61 24.47 6.73
N LYS A 350 -9.45 25.09 7.90
CA LYS A 350 -8.26 24.87 8.73
C LYS A 350 -8.44 23.60 9.54
N HIS A 351 -7.61 22.61 9.25
CA HIS A 351 -7.50 21.38 10.01
C HIS A 351 -6.23 21.37 10.88
N ASN A 352 -6.29 20.71 12.04
CA ASN A 352 -5.09 20.46 12.84
C ASN A 352 -4.31 19.29 12.26
N GLU A 353 -3.23 19.60 11.55
CA GLU A 353 -2.40 18.60 10.87
C GLU A 353 -0.93 18.74 11.26
N GLU A 354 -0.61 19.55 12.27
CA GLU A 354 0.76 19.75 12.70
C GLU A 354 1.34 18.44 13.23
N GLY A 355 2.45 18.00 12.65
CA GLY A 355 3.09 16.72 12.99
C GLY A 355 2.41 15.48 12.38
N GLY A 356 1.30 15.63 11.64
CA GLY A 356 0.57 14.53 11.02
C GLY A 356 0.55 14.61 9.50
N SER A 357 0.61 13.47 8.81
CA SER A 357 0.50 13.45 7.34
C SER A 357 0.09 12.09 6.78
N LEU A 358 -0.78 12.10 5.77
CA LEU A 358 -1.20 10.90 5.02
C LEU A 358 -0.26 10.63 3.85
N ARG A 359 0.29 9.41 3.74
CA ARG A 359 1.29 9.05 2.72
C ARG A 359 1.18 7.57 2.31
N GLY A 360 1.57 7.25 1.07
CA GLY A 360 1.87 5.88 0.61
C GLY A 360 0.78 4.83 0.90
N GLY A 361 1.24 3.65 1.33
CA GLY A 361 0.43 2.48 1.65
C GLY A 361 0.34 1.47 0.52
N THR A 362 -0.83 0.85 0.36
CA THR A 362 -1.06 -0.17 -0.67
C THR A 362 -1.17 0.42 -2.07
N ASN A 363 -1.13 -0.46 -3.08
CA ASN A 363 -1.72 -0.16 -4.38
C ASN A 363 -3.23 0.18 -4.25
N PHE A 364 -3.72 1.01 -5.16
CA PHE A 364 -5.15 1.25 -5.33
C PHE A 364 -5.73 0.22 -6.30
N VAL A 365 -6.77 -0.49 -5.87
CA VAL A 365 -7.47 -1.50 -6.67
C VAL A 365 -8.83 -0.98 -7.14
N PRO A 366 -9.27 -1.32 -8.35
CA PRO A 366 -10.58 -0.91 -8.83
C PRO A 366 -11.69 -1.55 -8.00
N VAL A 367 -12.72 -0.77 -7.68
CA VAL A 367 -13.93 -1.25 -7.00
C VAL A 367 -14.91 -1.75 -8.07
N PRO A 368 -15.29 -3.04 -8.11
CA PRO A 368 -16.25 -3.52 -9.09
C PRO A 368 -17.63 -2.89 -8.87
N LEU A 369 -18.15 -2.17 -9.86
CA LEU A 369 -19.49 -1.57 -9.83
C LEU A 369 -20.45 -2.34 -10.76
N PRO A 370 -21.55 -2.92 -10.24
CA PRO A 370 -22.50 -3.61 -11.10
C PRO A 370 -23.32 -2.61 -11.93
N SER A 371 -23.64 -2.95 -13.18
CA SER A 371 -24.44 -2.09 -14.06
C SER A 371 -25.81 -1.71 -13.48
N SER A 372 -26.36 -2.53 -12.58
CA SER A 372 -27.61 -2.26 -11.86
C SER A 372 -27.57 -1.01 -10.98
N MET A 373 -26.36 -0.52 -10.65
CA MET A 373 -26.18 0.68 -9.84
C MET A 373 -26.41 1.97 -10.64
N ASN A 374 -26.47 1.88 -11.98
CA ASN A 374 -26.72 3.01 -12.89
C ASN A 374 -25.78 4.22 -12.65
N ILE A 375 -24.49 3.95 -12.45
CA ILE A 375 -23.45 4.97 -12.25
C ILE A 375 -23.02 5.56 -13.60
N ASP A 376 -22.64 6.85 -13.61
CA ASP A 376 -22.11 7.51 -14.81
C ASP A 376 -20.88 6.75 -15.34
N PRO A 377 -20.81 6.43 -16.64
CA PRO A 377 -19.73 5.60 -17.21
C PRO A 377 -18.34 6.24 -17.10
N ARG A 378 -18.23 7.55 -16.85
CA ARG A 378 -16.95 8.25 -16.66
C ARG A 378 -16.37 8.05 -15.25
N VAL A 379 -17.16 7.52 -14.32
CA VAL A 379 -16.77 7.34 -12.92
C VAL A 379 -15.97 6.05 -12.78
N ARG A 380 -14.76 6.17 -12.26
CA ARG A 380 -13.92 5.06 -11.82
C ARG A 380 -13.68 5.19 -10.33
N VAL A 381 -13.72 4.07 -9.63
CA VAL A 381 -13.63 4.03 -8.17
C VAL A 381 -12.52 3.09 -7.80
N TYR A 382 -11.67 3.54 -6.88
CA TYR A 382 -10.55 2.78 -6.37
C TYR A 382 -10.58 2.76 -4.85
N ALA A 383 -10.07 1.68 -4.26
CA ALA A 383 -9.90 1.55 -2.82
C ALA A 383 -8.46 1.15 -2.48
N ALA A 384 -7.97 1.63 -1.35
CA ALA A 384 -6.63 1.34 -0.85
C ALA A 384 -6.55 1.52 0.66
N PHE A 385 -5.41 1.10 1.22
CA PHE A 385 -5.00 1.45 2.57
C PHE A 385 -3.73 2.31 2.55
N PRO A 386 -3.83 3.65 2.52
CA PRO A 386 -2.73 4.53 2.87
C PRO A 386 -2.39 4.43 4.36
N ARG A 387 -1.35 5.16 4.77
CA ARG A 387 -0.97 5.27 6.17
C ARG A 387 -0.72 6.72 6.58
N THR A 388 -1.10 7.06 7.81
CA THR A 388 -0.63 8.28 8.45
C THR A 388 0.75 8.08 9.05
N ASN A 389 1.53 9.16 9.05
CA ASN A 389 2.74 9.31 9.84
C ASN A 389 2.51 10.45 10.82
N ILE A 390 2.48 10.12 12.11
CA ILE A 390 2.48 11.07 13.20
C ILE A 390 3.88 11.16 13.79
N GLU A 391 4.48 12.34 13.72
CA GLU A 391 5.81 12.64 14.22
C GLU A 391 5.76 13.10 15.69
N LYS A 392 6.77 12.73 16.48
CA LYS A 392 7.01 13.23 17.85
C LYS A 392 5.98 12.87 18.91
N GLN A 393 5.00 12.00 18.61
CA GLN A 393 4.04 11.52 19.60
C GLN A 393 4.57 10.34 20.42
N CYS A 394 5.32 9.43 19.79
CA CYS A 394 6.17 8.47 20.49
C CYS A 394 7.64 8.91 20.33
N ASP A 395 8.62 8.16 20.86
CA ASP A 395 10.06 8.35 20.60
C ASP A 395 10.43 8.06 19.12
N GLY A 396 9.80 8.76 18.19
CA GLY A 396 9.85 8.53 16.75
C GLY A 396 8.49 8.63 16.07
N SER A 397 8.43 8.12 14.84
CA SER A 397 7.21 8.09 14.03
C SER A 397 6.22 7.02 14.47
N PHE A 398 4.93 7.33 14.41
CA PHE A 398 3.83 6.39 14.66
C PHE A 398 3.00 6.23 13.40
N TYR A 399 2.88 5.00 12.87
CA TYR A 399 2.19 4.74 11.61
C TYR A 399 0.94 3.90 11.81
N ARG A 400 -0.19 4.37 11.29
CA ARG A 400 -1.41 3.58 11.22
C ARG A 400 -2.00 3.60 9.81
N PRO A 401 -2.61 2.49 9.37
CA PRO A 401 -3.36 2.42 8.13
C PRO A 401 -4.72 3.10 8.25
N GLU A 402 -5.22 3.60 7.13
CA GLU A 402 -6.58 4.10 6.96
C GLU A 402 -7.18 3.50 5.69
N PHE A 403 -8.47 3.22 5.65
CA PHE A 403 -9.16 2.81 4.44
C PHE A 403 -9.66 4.02 3.67
N VAL A 404 -9.29 4.15 2.40
CA VAL A 404 -9.72 5.28 1.55
C VAL A 404 -10.39 4.80 0.28
N VAL A 405 -11.32 5.62 -0.20
CA VAL A 405 -11.96 5.48 -1.51
C VAL A 405 -11.60 6.70 -2.35
N LEU A 406 -10.91 6.47 -3.46
CA LEU A 406 -10.56 7.48 -4.45
C LEU A 406 -11.52 7.37 -5.63
N ILE A 407 -12.05 8.49 -6.09
CA ILE A 407 -12.87 8.57 -7.29
C ILE A 407 -12.14 9.35 -8.36
N ASN A 408 -12.17 8.81 -9.58
CA ASN A 408 -11.77 9.47 -10.81
C ASN A 408 -13.01 9.72 -11.68
N ILE A 409 -13.26 10.98 -12.07
CA ILE A 409 -14.33 11.36 -12.99
C ILE A 409 -13.67 12.10 -14.17
N GLY A 410 -13.52 11.42 -15.30
CA GLY A 410 -12.77 11.99 -16.42
C GLY A 410 -11.33 12.28 -16.02
N THR A 411 -10.95 13.56 -15.95
CA THR A 411 -9.61 14.04 -15.55
C THR A 411 -9.53 14.48 -14.08
N GLN A 412 -10.66 14.50 -13.36
CA GLN A 412 -10.73 14.98 -11.98
C GLN A 412 -10.59 13.81 -11.00
N PHE A 413 -9.94 14.06 -9.86
CA PHE A 413 -9.77 13.11 -8.78
C PHE A 413 -10.18 13.71 -7.43
N HIS A 414 -10.76 12.90 -6.56
CA HIS A 414 -11.04 13.31 -5.18
C HIS A 414 -11.15 12.10 -4.24
N LEU A 415 -10.84 12.34 -2.97
CA LEU A 415 -11.13 11.38 -1.90
C LEU A 415 -12.63 11.42 -1.61
N ALA A 416 -13.27 10.28 -1.75
CA ALA A 416 -14.70 10.10 -1.59
C ALA A 416 -15.06 9.59 -0.19
N PHE A 417 -14.14 8.85 0.42
CA PHE A 417 -14.22 8.41 1.81
C PHE A 417 -12.80 8.22 2.35
N ALA A 418 -12.62 8.47 3.64
CA ALA A 418 -11.39 8.12 4.36
C ALA A 418 -11.73 7.72 5.80
N SER A 419 -11.22 6.59 6.28
CA SER A 419 -11.46 6.13 7.65
C SER A 419 -10.62 6.89 8.67
N GLU A 420 -11.00 6.81 9.94
CA GLU A 420 -10.08 7.05 11.04
C GLU A 420 -8.97 5.97 11.06
N SER A 421 -7.93 6.15 11.88
CA SER A 421 -6.83 5.19 12.00
C SER A 421 -7.31 3.79 12.42
N LEU A 422 -6.89 2.79 11.67
CA LEU A 422 -7.21 1.38 11.90
C LEU A 422 -6.02 0.68 12.55
N ASP A 423 -6.21 0.01 13.68
CA ASP A 423 -5.17 -0.82 14.30
C ASP A 423 -5.34 -2.31 14.03
N PHE A 424 -6.49 -2.71 13.46
CA PHE A 424 -6.92 -4.09 13.26
C PHE A 424 -6.88 -4.93 14.56
N GLY A 425 -6.86 -4.29 15.73
CA GLY A 425 -6.78 -4.90 17.05
C GLY A 425 -5.79 -6.07 17.12
N THR A 426 -6.24 -7.15 17.78
CA THR A 426 -5.50 -8.41 17.90
C THR A 426 -5.43 -9.19 16.59
N SER A 427 -6.12 -8.76 15.52
CA SER A 427 -6.07 -9.47 14.24
C SER A 427 -4.73 -9.32 13.55
N ILE A 428 -3.97 -8.25 13.80
CA ILE A 428 -2.62 -8.06 13.21
C ILE A 428 -1.57 -7.81 14.29
N LEU A 429 -1.89 -6.97 15.27
CA LEU A 429 -0.98 -6.64 16.36
C LEU A 429 -1.10 -7.71 17.44
N ASP A 430 -0.13 -8.62 17.51
CA ASP A 430 -0.02 -9.61 18.59
C ASP A 430 0.78 -9.03 19.76
N LEU A 431 0.25 -7.95 20.34
CA LEU A 431 0.83 -7.30 21.50
C LEU A 431 0.29 -7.97 22.78
N GLY A 432 1.20 -8.35 23.67
CA GLY A 432 0.86 -8.81 25.00
C GLY A 432 0.25 -7.68 25.85
N PRO A 433 -0.38 -8.03 27.00
CA PRO A 433 -1.00 -7.03 27.88
C PRO A 433 -0.01 -6.01 28.46
N GLU A 434 1.29 -6.34 28.48
CA GLU A 434 2.38 -5.50 28.98
C GLU A 434 3.14 -4.77 27.85
N ASP A 435 2.79 -5.01 26.58
CA ASP A 435 3.51 -4.41 25.45
C ASP A 435 3.02 -2.97 25.19
N ASP A 436 3.97 -2.04 25.17
CA ASP A 436 3.73 -0.65 24.81
C ASP A 436 3.58 -0.48 23.29
N ARG A 437 2.46 0.09 22.85
CA ARG A 437 2.17 0.43 21.44
C ARG A 437 3.09 1.52 20.87
N CYS A 438 3.71 2.34 21.71
CA CYS A 438 4.73 3.32 21.33
C CYS A 438 6.13 2.69 21.15
N ASP A 439 6.34 1.46 21.61
CA ASP A 439 7.58 0.71 21.40
C ASP A 439 7.35 -0.40 20.36
N LYS A 440 6.57 -1.42 20.71
CA LYS A 440 6.21 -2.53 19.85
C LYS A 440 4.93 -2.25 19.08
N GLY A 441 4.95 -2.48 17.77
CA GLY A 441 3.79 -2.21 16.91
C GLY A 441 3.50 -0.72 16.70
N ARG A 442 4.47 0.15 17.00
CA ARG A 442 4.42 1.57 16.69
C ARG A 442 4.22 1.81 15.19
N ILE A 443 4.84 0.99 14.37
CA ILE A 443 4.80 1.09 12.91
C ILE A 443 3.94 -0.05 12.38
N LEU A 444 2.71 0.25 11.95
CA LEU A 444 1.85 -0.69 11.24
C LEU A 444 1.68 -0.21 9.80
N ILE A 445 2.14 -1.03 8.86
CA ILE A 445 2.22 -0.66 7.45
C ILE A 445 1.39 -1.63 6.62
N PRO A 446 0.40 -1.13 5.86
CA PRO A 446 -0.23 -1.91 4.81
C PRO A 446 0.67 -1.85 3.57
N ASN A 447 1.08 -3.01 3.05
CA ASN A 447 2.05 -3.12 1.96
C ASN A 447 1.35 -3.24 0.60
N SER A 448 0.33 -4.09 0.49
CA SER A 448 -0.41 -4.27 -0.78
C SER A 448 -1.82 -4.82 -0.54
N VAL A 449 -2.74 -4.46 -1.44
CA VAL A 449 -3.97 -5.23 -1.65
C VAL A 449 -3.64 -6.34 -2.63
N ALA A 450 -3.46 -7.56 -2.10
CA ALA A 450 -3.01 -8.70 -2.88
C ALA A 450 -4.09 -9.26 -3.81
N GLN A 451 -5.34 -9.23 -3.34
CA GLN A 451 -6.52 -9.64 -4.10
C GLN A 451 -7.78 -9.11 -3.41
N TRP A 452 -8.77 -8.72 -4.21
CA TRP A 452 -10.15 -8.55 -3.76
C TRP A 452 -11.05 -9.61 -4.41
N ASP A 453 -11.36 -10.68 -3.69
CA ASP A 453 -12.28 -11.70 -4.18
C ASP A 453 -13.71 -11.19 -4.08
N THR A 454 -14.25 -10.85 -5.25
CA THR A 454 -15.64 -10.41 -5.45
C THR A 454 -16.47 -11.45 -6.20
N SER A 455 -15.87 -12.60 -6.51
CA SER A 455 -16.50 -13.66 -7.30
C SER A 455 -17.53 -14.41 -6.46
N HIS A 456 -18.55 -14.98 -7.11
CA HIS A 456 -19.54 -15.86 -6.45
C HIS A 456 -20.26 -15.26 -5.22
N GLY A 457 -20.29 -13.92 -5.09
CA GLY A 457 -20.87 -13.22 -3.95
C GLY A 457 -19.93 -13.10 -2.74
N HIS A 458 -18.65 -13.47 -2.89
CA HIS A 458 -17.62 -13.11 -1.94
C HIS A 458 -17.39 -11.59 -1.93
N ASP A 459 -16.91 -11.10 -0.80
CA ASP A 459 -16.47 -9.72 -0.60
C ASP A 459 -15.33 -9.79 0.42
N VAL A 460 -14.20 -10.35 -0.01
CA VAL A 460 -13.04 -10.58 0.86
C VAL A 460 -11.79 -9.99 0.20
N MET A 461 -11.20 -9.01 0.87
CA MET A 461 -9.94 -8.39 0.46
C MET A 461 -8.80 -8.98 1.27
N SER A 462 -7.80 -9.55 0.60
CA SER A 462 -6.55 -9.98 1.23
C SER A 462 -5.53 -8.85 1.14
N VAL A 463 -5.03 -8.41 2.29
CA VAL A 463 -4.11 -7.28 2.42
C VAL A 463 -2.86 -7.75 3.14
N THR A 464 -1.69 -7.37 2.64
CA THR A 464 -0.42 -7.68 3.28
C THR A 464 0.01 -6.54 4.21
N PHE A 465 0.61 -6.88 5.34
CA PHE A 465 1.04 -5.94 6.36
C PHE A 465 2.46 -6.24 6.85
N SER A 466 3.11 -5.20 7.37
CA SER A 466 4.30 -5.33 8.22
C SER A 466 4.10 -4.57 9.52
N VAL A 467 4.60 -5.17 10.58
CA VAL A 467 4.70 -4.57 11.92
C VAL A 467 6.18 -4.28 12.16
N ASN A 468 6.51 -3.02 12.47
CA ASN A 468 7.87 -2.52 12.71
C ASN A 468 8.87 -2.83 11.58
N ASP A 469 8.38 -3.03 10.36
CA ASP A 469 9.17 -3.51 9.20
C ASP A 469 9.91 -4.83 9.46
N GLU A 470 9.42 -5.68 10.37
CA GLU A 470 10.05 -6.96 10.72
C GLU A 470 9.25 -8.18 10.29
N THR A 471 7.93 -8.00 10.18
CA THR A 471 7.01 -9.10 9.87
C THR A 471 6.44 -8.96 8.47
N VAL A 472 6.08 -10.10 7.87
CA VAL A 472 5.31 -10.16 6.63
C VAL A 472 4.06 -10.97 6.93
N GLN A 473 2.93 -10.29 6.99
CA GLN A 473 1.66 -10.88 7.38
C GLN A 473 0.58 -10.65 6.33
N VAL A 474 -0.42 -11.51 6.30
CA VAL A 474 -1.63 -11.34 5.49
C VAL A 474 -2.84 -11.34 6.40
N ALA A 475 -3.71 -10.34 6.25
CA ALA A 475 -5.02 -10.33 6.87
C ALA A 475 -6.12 -10.29 5.81
N ARG A 476 -7.30 -10.80 6.15
CA ARG A 476 -8.47 -10.80 5.27
C ARG A 476 -9.54 -9.91 5.86
N VAL A 477 -10.07 -9.00 5.04
CA VAL A 477 -11.12 -8.06 5.42
C VAL A 477 -12.37 -8.35 4.59
N GLN A 478 -13.49 -8.61 5.25
CA GLN A 478 -14.77 -8.92 4.63
C GLN A 478 -15.75 -7.75 4.71
N GLY A 479 -16.47 -7.47 3.62
CA GLY A 479 -17.59 -6.52 3.63
C GLY A 479 -17.25 -5.11 3.10
N LEU A 480 -16.00 -4.87 2.67
CA LEU A 480 -15.58 -3.58 2.13
C LEU A 480 -16.32 -3.23 0.82
N LEU A 481 -16.64 -4.19 -0.04
CA LEU A 481 -17.31 -3.92 -1.31
C LEU A 481 -18.74 -3.48 -1.06
N GLY A 482 -19.43 -4.18 -0.15
CA GLY A 482 -20.75 -3.80 0.33
C GLY A 482 -20.73 -2.41 0.96
N PHE A 483 -19.73 -2.11 1.77
CA PHE A 483 -19.53 -0.79 2.37
C PHE A 483 -19.39 0.32 1.31
N VAL A 484 -18.42 0.18 0.40
CA VAL A 484 -18.13 1.21 -0.62
C VAL A 484 -19.36 1.45 -1.50
N ARG A 485 -20.03 0.37 -1.95
CA ARG A 485 -21.25 0.47 -2.77
C ARG A 485 -22.42 1.14 -2.05
N ASN A 486 -22.40 1.22 -0.72
CA ASN A 486 -23.44 1.88 0.05
C ASN A 486 -23.14 3.34 0.40
N LEU A 487 -21.97 3.88 0.01
CA LEU A 487 -21.65 5.29 0.25
C LEU A 487 -22.71 6.21 -0.37
N PRO A 488 -23.18 7.26 0.34
CA PRO A 488 -24.26 8.14 -0.08
C PRO A 488 -24.12 8.71 -1.50
N GLN A 489 -22.90 9.07 -1.90
CA GLN A 489 -22.54 9.59 -3.23
C GLN A 489 -22.98 8.70 -4.40
N PHE A 490 -23.04 7.37 -4.23
CA PHE A 490 -23.51 6.46 -5.29
C PHE A 490 -25.03 6.54 -5.52
N LYS A 491 -25.78 7.06 -4.54
CA LYS A 491 -27.24 7.21 -4.64
C LYS A 491 -27.63 8.58 -5.22
N THR A 492 -26.74 9.57 -5.13
CA THR A 492 -26.98 10.97 -5.51
C THR A 492 -26.03 11.44 -6.60
N LEU A 493 -24.80 11.84 -6.24
CA LEU A 493 -23.81 12.49 -7.08
C LEU A 493 -23.43 11.67 -8.31
N LEU A 494 -23.09 10.40 -8.11
CA LEU A 494 -22.43 9.55 -9.12
C LEU A 494 -23.41 8.83 -10.05
N LYS A 495 -24.72 8.94 -9.82
CA LYS A 495 -25.73 8.34 -10.70
C LYS A 495 -25.65 8.94 -12.10
N LYS A 496 -25.96 8.14 -13.10
CA LYS A 496 -26.03 8.54 -14.52
C LYS A 496 -27.05 9.66 -14.77
N ASP A 497 -28.13 9.67 -14.00
CA ASP A 497 -29.17 10.71 -13.97
C ASP A 497 -28.99 11.69 -12.80
N GLY A 498 -27.87 11.61 -12.07
CA GLY A 498 -27.53 12.45 -10.94
C GLY A 498 -26.93 13.81 -11.33
N LEU A 499 -26.24 14.43 -10.37
CA LEU A 499 -25.70 15.79 -10.49
C LEU A 499 -24.57 15.92 -11.54
N LEU A 500 -24.02 14.81 -12.04
CA LEU A 500 -23.01 14.79 -13.11
C LEU A 500 -23.60 14.88 -14.53
N LYS A 501 -24.92 14.95 -14.68
CA LYS A 501 -25.60 14.97 -15.98
C LYS A 501 -25.47 16.33 -16.68
N GLY A 502 -24.53 16.45 -17.62
CA GLY A 502 -24.37 17.62 -18.51
C GLY A 502 -22.97 18.24 -18.46
N ALA A 503 -22.88 19.55 -18.72
CA ALA A 503 -21.64 20.35 -18.65
C ALA A 503 -21.12 20.56 -17.20
N ASP A 504 -21.88 20.13 -16.19
CA ASP A 504 -21.57 20.30 -14.76
C ASP A 504 -20.60 19.25 -14.20
N SER A 505 -20.11 18.28 -14.98
CA SER A 505 -19.20 17.25 -14.45
C SER A 505 -17.86 17.81 -13.97
N ASP A 506 -17.34 18.82 -14.65
CA ASP A 506 -16.06 19.43 -14.29
C ASP A 506 -16.22 20.28 -13.04
N LEU A 507 -17.30 21.06 -12.95
CA LEU A 507 -17.66 21.81 -11.75
C LEU A 507 -17.86 20.88 -10.55
N MET A 508 -18.65 19.82 -10.71
CA MET A 508 -18.86 18.84 -9.63
C MET A 508 -17.58 18.10 -9.25
N GLY A 509 -16.68 17.84 -10.22
CA GLY A 509 -15.35 17.30 -9.97
C GLY A 509 -14.50 18.24 -9.10
N ILE A 510 -14.48 19.54 -9.43
CA ILE A 510 -13.78 20.58 -8.68
C ILE A 510 -14.36 20.69 -7.25
N LEU A 511 -15.68 20.82 -7.11
CA LEU A 511 -16.34 20.93 -5.81
C LEU A 511 -16.09 19.69 -4.93
N SER A 512 -16.15 18.50 -5.53
CA SER A 512 -15.85 17.25 -4.81
C SER A 512 -14.38 17.18 -4.41
N SER A 513 -13.47 17.73 -5.22
CA SER A 513 -12.06 17.80 -4.86
C SER A 513 -11.82 18.68 -3.63
N TRP A 514 -12.48 19.83 -3.52
CA TRP A 514 -12.34 20.69 -2.34
C TRP A 514 -12.76 19.98 -1.06
N VAL A 515 -13.93 19.33 -1.07
CA VAL A 515 -14.41 18.52 0.07
C VAL A 515 -13.48 17.32 0.34
N GLY A 516 -12.81 16.81 -0.70
CA GLY A 516 -11.82 15.75 -0.56
C GLY A 516 -10.62 16.18 0.31
N ASP A 517 -10.25 17.46 0.32
CA ASP A 517 -9.22 17.97 1.24
C ASP A 517 -9.72 18.02 2.68
N ASP A 518 -10.99 18.40 2.92
CA ASP A 518 -11.59 18.34 4.26
C ASP A 518 -11.63 16.90 4.81
N VAL A 519 -12.03 15.94 3.97
CA VAL A 519 -12.05 14.50 4.33
C VAL A 519 -10.66 14.03 4.75
N ARG A 520 -9.62 14.43 4.01
CA ARG A 520 -8.22 14.14 4.33
C ARG A 520 -7.75 14.85 5.60
N GLY A 521 -8.11 16.11 5.80
CA GLY A 521 -7.79 16.89 7.00
C GLY A 521 -8.36 16.25 8.25
N CYS A 522 -9.65 15.87 8.22
CA CYS A 522 -10.32 15.16 9.29
C CYS A 522 -9.70 13.80 9.61
N LEU A 523 -9.26 13.06 8.58
CA LEU A 523 -8.50 11.83 8.78
C LEU A 523 -7.21 12.08 9.57
N VAL A 524 -6.45 13.11 9.21
CA VAL A 524 -5.17 13.42 9.89
C VAL A 524 -5.41 13.88 11.34
N GLU A 525 -6.45 14.68 11.58
CA GLU A 525 -6.88 15.05 12.93
C GLU A 525 -7.24 13.82 13.78
N ALA A 526 -8.01 12.88 13.22
CA ALA A 526 -8.38 11.65 13.90
C ALA A 526 -7.13 10.80 14.22
N ALA A 527 -6.17 10.73 13.31
CA ALA A 527 -4.91 10.02 13.52
C ALA A 527 -4.03 10.65 14.62
N LEU A 528 -3.96 11.99 14.68
CA LEU A 528 -3.28 12.71 15.76
C LEU A 528 -3.92 12.40 17.12
N ASN A 529 -5.25 12.46 17.20
CA ASN A 529 -5.99 12.13 18.42
C ASN A 529 -5.77 10.67 18.84
N TYR A 530 -5.76 9.75 17.88
CA TYR A 530 -5.50 8.34 18.11
C TYR A 530 -4.09 8.10 18.66
N ALA A 531 -3.07 8.72 18.08
CA ALA A 531 -1.69 8.61 18.54
C ALA A 531 -1.50 9.24 19.94
N ALA A 532 -2.15 10.37 20.21
CA ALA A 532 -2.14 10.99 21.53
C ALA A 532 -2.77 10.11 22.60
N ALA A 533 -3.93 9.50 22.30
CA ALA A 533 -4.58 8.55 23.22
C ALA A 533 -3.69 7.32 23.48
N ALA A 534 -3.00 6.80 22.46
CA ALA A 534 -2.05 5.71 22.64
C ALA A 534 -0.90 6.10 23.58
N GLN A 535 -0.35 7.32 23.43
CA GLN A 535 0.72 7.81 24.31
C GLN A 535 0.25 8.02 25.75
N GLU A 536 -0.99 8.48 25.98
CA GLU A 536 -1.53 8.66 27.33
C GLU A 536 -1.74 7.33 28.06
N ILE A 537 -2.03 6.25 27.32
CA ILE A 537 -2.07 4.89 27.88
C ILE A 537 -0.66 4.45 28.30
N THR A 538 0.35 4.73 27.47
CA THR A 538 1.75 4.38 27.74
C THR A 538 2.36 5.18 28.89
N ASN A 539 2.15 6.49 28.90
CA ASN A 539 2.74 7.45 29.83
C ASN A 539 1.62 8.26 30.50
N PRO A 540 0.89 7.70 31.48
CA PRO A 540 -0.12 8.45 32.20
C PRO A 540 0.54 9.64 32.89
N LYS A 541 0.09 10.86 32.59
CA LYS A 541 0.61 12.10 33.20
C LYS A 541 0.48 12.01 34.72
N GLU A 542 1.60 12.11 35.45
CA GLU A 542 1.56 12.19 36.91
C GLU A 542 0.71 13.40 37.35
N GLY A 543 -0.41 13.13 38.02
CA GLY A 543 -1.35 14.15 38.52
C GLY A 543 -2.64 14.30 37.72
N GLY A 544 -2.81 13.60 36.60
CA GLY A 544 -4.14 13.37 36.03
C GLY A 544 -4.86 12.32 36.87
N GLU A 545 -6.08 12.58 37.34
CA GLU A 545 -6.90 11.53 37.93
C GLU A 545 -6.99 10.38 36.94
N VAL A 546 -6.30 9.27 37.23
CA VAL A 546 -6.59 7.99 36.60
C VAL A 546 -8.03 7.70 36.97
N MET A 547 -8.97 8.04 36.08
CA MET A 547 -10.31 7.52 36.15
C MET A 547 -10.19 6.03 35.87
N ASP A 548 -9.97 5.30 36.95
CA ASP A 548 -10.09 3.86 37.02
C ASP A 548 -11.44 3.50 36.38
N VAL A 549 -11.42 2.85 35.22
CA VAL A 549 -12.62 2.43 34.47
C VAL A 549 -13.52 1.57 35.38
N THR A 550 -12.90 0.88 36.35
CA THR A 550 -13.58 0.15 37.42
C THR A 550 -14.33 1.10 38.36
N LYS A 551 -13.80 2.29 38.68
CA LYS A 551 -14.51 3.31 39.46
C LYS A 551 -15.66 3.93 38.69
N GLU A 552 -15.56 4.19 37.38
CA GLU A 552 -16.71 4.69 36.61
C GLU A 552 -17.83 3.64 36.54
N LEU A 553 -17.47 2.36 36.30
CA LEU A 553 -18.44 1.26 36.31
C LEU A 553 -19.06 1.08 37.70
N VAL A 554 -18.26 1.14 38.77
CA VAL A 554 -18.74 1.07 40.15
C VAL A 554 -19.58 2.29 40.51
N LEU A 555 -19.27 3.48 40.01
CA LEU A 555 -20.03 4.70 40.24
C LEU A 555 -21.36 4.68 39.48
N LYS A 556 -21.38 4.16 38.25
CA LYS A 556 -22.61 3.88 37.49
C LYS A 556 -23.47 2.80 38.17
N LEU A 557 -22.88 1.70 38.61
CA LEU A 557 -23.60 0.66 39.37
C LEU A 557 -24.15 1.20 40.71
N LYS A 558 -23.43 2.12 41.35
CA LYS A 558 -23.87 2.77 42.59
C LYS A 558 -24.97 3.79 42.34
N GLN A 559 -24.88 4.57 41.26
CA GLN A 559 -25.94 5.49 40.81
C GLN A 559 -27.20 4.74 40.38
N GLU A 560 -27.07 3.59 39.70
CA GLU A 560 -28.19 2.71 39.36
C GLU A 560 -28.80 2.06 40.61
N ALA A 561 -27.99 1.64 41.58
CA ALA A 561 -28.46 1.11 42.86
C ALA A 561 -29.13 2.17 43.74
N ASP A 562 -28.63 3.41 43.74
CA ASP A 562 -29.21 4.52 44.49
C ASP A 562 -30.49 5.04 43.80
N SER A 563 -30.56 5.02 42.47
CA SER A 563 -31.78 5.30 41.69
C SER A 563 -32.84 4.21 41.86
N ALA A 564 -32.43 2.94 42.03
CA ALA A 564 -33.33 1.84 42.37
C ALA A 564 -33.87 1.97 43.80
N LYS A 565 -33.04 2.39 44.76
CA LYS A 565 -33.47 2.69 46.14
C LYS A 565 -34.40 3.90 46.21
N GLN A 566 -34.15 4.96 45.43
CA GLN A 566 -35.08 6.10 45.34
C GLN A 566 -36.41 5.71 44.71
N LYS A 567 -36.42 4.81 43.72
CA LYS A 567 -37.66 4.26 43.16
C LYS A 567 -38.40 3.37 44.17
N ASP A 568 -37.70 2.57 44.97
CA ASP A 568 -38.32 1.76 46.03
C ASP A 568 -38.83 2.62 47.19
N GLU A 569 -38.18 3.76 47.52
CA GLU A 569 -38.64 4.74 48.51
C GLU A 569 -39.81 5.61 47.99
N GLU A 570 -39.86 5.92 46.69
CA GLU A 570 -41.02 6.56 46.04
C GLU A 570 -42.22 5.61 45.93
N ILE A 571 -41.98 4.31 45.73
CA ILE A 571 -43.03 3.26 45.75
C ILE A 571 -43.56 3.03 47.18
N PHE A 572 -42.77 3.32 48.22
CA PHE A 572 -43.20 3.22 49.63
C PHE A 572 -43.97 4.45 50.14
N ASN A 573 -43.91 5.59 49.43
CA ASN A 573 -44.53 6.85 49.87
C ASN A 573 -45.81 7.25 49.13
N HIS A 574 -46.24 6.50 48.11
CA HIS A 574 -47.56 6.71 47.49
C HIS A 574 -48.51 5.56 47.84
N GLY A 575 -49.48 5.91 48.68
CA GLY A 575 -50.49 5.02 49.23
C GLY A 575 -51.31 4.27 48.19
N PHE A 576 -51.65 3.06 48.59
CA PHE A 576 -52.53 2.09 47.97
C PHE A 576 -53.95 2.66 47.75
N GLU A 577 -54.48 2.63 46.53
CA GLU A 577 -55.92 2.44 46.25
C GLU A 577 -56.11 1.48 45.06
N PRO A 578 -57.01 0.48 45.14
CA PRO A 578 -57.12 -0.56 44.12
C PRO A 578 -58.25 -0.26 43.12
N GLY A 579 -57.98 -0.38 41.82
CA GLY A 579 -59.08 -0.46 40.84
C GLY A 579 -58.71 -0.33 39.36
N HIS A 580 -59.13 -1.35 38.61
CA HIS A 580 -59.42 -1.37 37.17
C HIS A 580 -58.29 -1.59 36.14
N VAL A 581 -58.30 -2.83 35.64
CA VAL A 581 -57.76 -3.31 34.37
C VAL A 581 -58.51 -2.65 33.20
N PHE A 582 -57.78 -2.14 32.20
CA PHE A 582 -58.22 -2.17 30.80
C PHE A 582 -57.05 -2.34 29.83
N LEU A 583 -57.19 -3.34 28.95
CA LEU A 583 -56.41 -3.58 27.74
C LEU A 583 -56.92 -2.64 26.65
N GLU A 584 -56.03 -1.97 25.90
CA GLU A 584 -56.33 -1.56 24.53
C GLU A 584 -55.11 -1.78 23.61
N HIS A 585 -55.39 -2.41 22.47
CA HIS A 585 -54.49 -2.65 21.34
C HIS A 585 -54.41 -1.40 20.44
N PRO A 586 -53.34 -1.23 19.65
CA PRO A 586 -53.25 -0.14 18.65
C PRO A 586 -54.04 -0.49 17.38
N PRO A 587 -54.62 0.48 16.66
CA PRO A 587 -55.09 0.27 15.30
C PRO A 587 -53.99 0.54 14.28
N ASP A 588 -53.84 -0.41 13.37
CA ASP A 588 -53.23 -0.25 12.05
C ASP A 588 -54.06 0.73 11.20
N ASP A 589 -53.42 1.62 10.42
CA ASP A 589 -53.90 1.91 9.07
C ASP A 589 -52.80 2.48 8.14
N GLU A 590 -52.99 2.17 6.87
CA GLU A 590 -52.09 2.21 5.73
C GLU A 590 -51.84 3.62 5.16
N GLY A 591 -50.79 3.72 4.33
CA GLY A 591 -50.21 4.98 3.87
C GLY A 591 -50.91 5.68 2.71
N ILE A 592 -50.52 6.95 2.52
CA ILE A 592 -50.70 7.73 1.29
C ILE A 592 -49.45 8.60 1.07
N ASP A 593 -48.94 8.57 -0.17
CA ASP A 593 -47.90 9.43 -0.75
C ASP A 593 -48.21 10.93 -0.61
N GLN A 594 -47.24 11.72 -0.10
CA GLN A 594 -47.10 13.13 -0.45
C GLN A 594 -45.62 13.58 -0.55
N PRO A 595 -45.30 14.47 -1.52
CA PRO A 595 -43.94 14.88 -1.83
C PRO A 595 -43.36 15.82 -0.78
N PHE A 596 -42.08 15.62 -0.47
CA PHE A 596 -41.30 16.40 0.49
C PHE A 596 -41.39 17.91 0.24
N ARG A 597 -41.91 18.63 1.25
CA ARG A 597 -41.93 20.09 1.30
C ARG A 597 -40.75 20.58 2.12
N PHE A 598 -39.99 21.49 1.51
CA PHE A 598 -38.76 22.09 2.00
C PHE A 598 -39.08 23.26 2.94
N GLU A 599 -39.18 23.00 4.24
CA GLU A 599 -39.34 24.03 5.28
C GLU A 599 -38.67 23.55 6.57
N MET A 600 -37.35 23.75 6.68
CA MET A 600 -36.60 23.99 7.93
C MET A 600 -35.24 24.59 7.57
N LEU A 601 -35.27 25.83 7.05
CA LEU A 601 -34.12 26.73 7.08
C LEU A 601 -34.40 27.73 8.20
N GLY A 602 -33.64 27.63 9.29
CA GLY A 602 -33.50 28.70 10.26
C GLY A 602 -32.67 29.83 9.64
N GLU A 603 -33.31 30.99 9.53
CA GLU A 603 -32.78 32.37 9.51
C GLU A 603 -31.33 32.58 9.08
N PHE A 604 -31.15 33.01 7.83
CA PHE A 604 -30.02 33.81 7.40
C PHE A 604 -30.42 35.29 7.48
N SER A 605 -29.78 36.04 8.38
CA SER A 605 -29.64 37.50 8.26
C SER A 605 -28.16 37.83 8.13
N ASP A 606 -27.88 38.79 7.25
CA ASP A 606 -26.63 39.55 7.09
C ASP A 606 -25.62 39.02 6.05
N VAL A 607 -25.93 39.24 4.76
CA VAL A 607 -24.99 39.87 3.81
C VAL A 607 -25.82 40.62 2.74
N GLU A 608 -25.90 41.95 2.88
CA GLU A 608 -26.36 42.82 1.80
C GLU A 608 -25.27 42.98 0.74
N GLY A 609 -25.69 42.97 -0.53
CA GLY A 609 -24.91 43.52 -1.63
C GLY A 609 -24.60 42.49 -2.71
N LEU A 610 -25.55 42.29 -3.62
CA LEU A 610 -25.33 42.09 -5.06
C LEU A 610 -26.69 42.05 -5.76
N SER A 611 -27.21 43.22 -6.14
CA SER A 611 -28.26 43.33 -7.15
C SER A 611 -27.60 43.32 -8.53
N VAL A 612 -27.94 42.34 -9.36
CA VAL A 612 -27.66 42.33 -10.80
C VAL A 612 -28.99 42.44 -11.52
N GLU A 613 -29.21 43.57 -12.17
CA GLU A 613 -30.01 43.71 -13.39
C GLU A 613 -29.05 44.38 -14.38
N GLY A 614 -28.92 44.02 -15.66
CA GLY A 614 -29.86 43.43 -16.59
C GLY A 614 -29.64 44.16 -17.91
N LEU A 615 -29.29 43.40 -18.94
CA LEU A 615 -28.82 43.73 -20.29
C LEU A 615 -29.51 44.88 -21.07
N ASP A 616 -28.72 45.45 -22.00
CA ASP A 616 -29.01 46.11 -23.30
C ASP A 616 -28.29 47.47 -23.37
N GLY A 617 -27.59 47.93 -24.40
CA GLY A 617 -27.54 47.61 -25.82
C GLY A 617 -27.14 48.90 -26.56
N ASP A 618 -25.91 48.93 -27.08
CA ASP A 618 -25.43 49.67 -28.27
C ASP A 618 -25.05 51.18 -28.26
N THR A 619 -23.95 51.43 -28.99
CA THR A 619 -23.50 52.63 -29.74
C THR A 619 -23.00 53.95 -29.07
N SER A 620 -21.67 54.13 -29.23
CA SER A 620 -21.00 55.27 -29.91
C SER A 620 -20.57 56.56 -29.17
N LYS A 621 -19.26 56.83 -29.34
CA LYS A 621 -18.58 58.11 -29.65
C LYS A 621 -18.50 59.28 -28.65
N ASN A 622 -17.23 59.66 -28.45
CA ASN A 622 -16.62 60.99 -28.46
C ASN A 622 -16.73 61.94 -27.25
N GLU A 623 -15.51 62.26 -26.78
CA GLU A 623 -14.93 63.61 -26.59
C GLU A 623 -15.22 64.42 -25.32
N ASP A 624 -14.07 64.78 -24.71
CA ASP A 624 -13.66 66.10 -24.26
C ASP A 624 -13.93 66.60 -22.81
N LYS A 625 -12.77 66.70 -22.11
CA LYS A 625 -12.16 67.90 -21.49
C LYS A 625 -12.49 68.31 -20.05
N LYS A 626 -11.37 68.40 -19.29
CA LYS A 626 -10.90 69.48 -18.38
C LYS A 626 -11.70 69.72 -17.09
N GLU A 627 -11.13 70.08 -15.94
CA GLU A 627 -9.86 70.75 -15.56
C GLU A 627 -9.65 70.47 -14.05
N GLU A 628 -8.43 70.13 -13.62
CA GLU A 628 -7.53 70.90 -12.72
C GLU A 628 -7.93 71.05 -11.23
N GLY A 629 -6.97 70.75 -10.34
CA GLY A 629 -6.99 71.18 -8.94
C GLY A 629 -6.11 70.34 -7.99
N ASP A 630 -4.84 70.73 -7.88
CA ASP A 630 -3.79 70.20 -7.00
C ASP A 630 -4.20 69.89 -5.55
N LYS A 631 -3.62 68.82 -4.96
CA LYS A 631 -2.56 68.97 -3.95
C LYS A 631 -1.97 67.63 -3.49
N GLU A 632 -0.64 67.58 -3.61
CA GLU A 632 0.28 66.66 -2.96
C GLU A 632 0.14 66.72 -1.43
N GLU A 633 0.05 65.56 -0.77
CA GLU A 633 0.80 65.16 0.43
C GLU A 633 0.23 63.84 0.96
N GLU A 634 0.66 62.70 0.38
CA GLU A 634 0.70 61.39 1.08
C GLU A 634 1.39 60.35 0.17
N LYS A 635 2.66 60.60 -0.18
CA LYS A 635 3.57 59.60 -0.75
C LYS A 635 4.91 59.61 -0.01
N LYS A 636 4.86 59.32 1.29
CA LYS A 636 6.02 58.89 2.10
C LYS A 636 5.55 58.02 3.27
N ALA A 637 4.92 56.88 2.98
CA ALA A 637 4.64 55.87 4.02
C ALA A 637 4.61 54.41 3.53
N GLU A 638 4.65 54.13 2.23
CA GLU A 638 4.55 52.74 1.73
C GLU A 638 5.82 52.19 1.07
N GLY A 639 6.87 52.99 0.87
CA GLY A 639 8.14 52.54 0.28
C GLY A 639 9.17 51.99 1.28
N LYS A 640 8.81 51.75 2.55
CA LYS A 640 9.75 51.29 3.60
C LYS A 640 9.32 50.03 4.35
N LYS A 641 8.21 49.39 3.97
CA LYS A 641 7.75 48.13 4.57
C LYS A 641 7.99 46.88 3.71
N GLU A 642 8.42 47.04 2.46
CA GLU A 642 8.73 45.90 1.57
C GLU A 642 10.23 45.53 1.50
N GLU A 643 11.15 46.38 1.96
CA GLU A 643 12.58 46.03 2.02
C GLU A 643 12.97 45.39 3.37
N ALA A 644 12.31 45.73 4.48
CA ALA A 644 12.60 45.11 5.79
C ALA A 644 12.08 43.67 5.92
N LYS A 645 11.04 43.28 5.15
CA LYS A 645 10.50 41.90 5.19
C LYS A 645 11.32 40.89 4.38
N LYS A 646 12.13 41.35 3.41
CA LYS A 646 12.99 40.49 2.58
C LYS A 646 14.37 40.22 3.20
N GLU A 647 14.79 41.00 4.18
CA GLU A 647 16.02 40.74 4.94
C GLU A 647 15.78 39.78 6.12
N ASP A 648 14.61 39.86 6.79
CA ASP A 648 14.26 38.95 7.89
C ASP A 648 13.95 37.51 7.43
N GLU A 649 13.44 37.29 6.20
CA GLU A 649 13.23 35.94 5.64
C GLU A 649 14.54 35.28 5.17
N LYS A 650 15.55 36.06 4.74
CA LYS A 650 16.87 35.51 4.37
C LYS A 650 17.73 35.15 5.58
N GLU A 651 17.66 35.94 6.66
CA GLU A 651 18.39 35.63 7.90
C GLU A 651 17.80 34.42 8.67
N ALA A 652 16.51 34.11 8.44
CA ALA A 652 15.83 32.96 9.04
C ALA A 652 16.15 31.63 8.31
N ASP A 653 16.37 31.66 7.00
CA ASP A 653 16.80 30.50 6.21
C ASP A 653 18.30 30.20 6.35
N GLU A 654 19.17 31.22 6.48
CA GLU A 654 20.59 31.01 6.80
C GLU A 654 20.81 30.43 8.21
N LYS A 655 20.02 30.87 9.22
CA LYS A 655 20.07 30.30 10.59
C LYS A 655 19.48 28.89 10.70
N LYS A 656 18.67 28.44 9.74
CA LYS A 656 18.15 27.08 9.65
C LYS A 656 19.18 26.13 9.03
N ASN A 657 19.84 26.58 7.95
CA ASN A 657 20.91 25.83 7.30
C ASN A 657 22.16 25.69 8.19
N GLU A 658 22.57 26.75 8.90
CA GLU A 658 23.69 26.66 9.85
C GLU A 658 23.42 25.68 11.01
N LYS A 659 22.16 25.54 11.47
CA LYS A 659 21.77 24.62 12.55
C LYS A 659 21.63 23.16 12.11
N GLU A 660 21.39 22.90 10.83
CA GLU A 660 21.47 21.55 10.25
C GLU A 660 22.93 21.13 10.06
N ASP A 661 23.79 22.04 9.58
CA ASP A 661 25.24 21.81 9.44
C ASP A 661 25.95 21.61 10.79
N THR A 662 25.56 22.35 11.86
CA THR A 662 26.15 22.13 13.19
C THR A 662 25.78 20.77 13.78
N ARG A 663 24.62 20.21 13.40
CA ARG A 663 24.12 18.92 13.92
C ARG A 663 24.73 17.73 13.17
N GLU A 664 25.23 17.94 11.95
CA GLU A 664 26.07 16.98 11.23
C GLU A 664 27.54 17.04 11.68
N GLN A 665 28.09 18.23 11.98
CA GLN A 665 29.43 18.36 12.57
C GLN A 665 29.54 17.83 14.02
N GLU A 666 28.48 17.93 14.84
CA GLU A 666 28.45 17.31 16.18
C GLU A 666 28.35 15.78 16.15
N LYS A 667 27.97 15.18 15.00
CA LYS A 667 28.04 13.73 14.79
C LYS A 667 29.40 13.26 14.29
N GLU A 668 30.12 14.09 13.52
CA GLU A 668 31.50 13.79 13.08
C GLU A 668 32.54 13.99 14.20
N THR A 669 32.28 14.85 15.20
CA THR A 669 33.22 15.10 16.31
C THR A 669 33.21 14.04 17.42
N THR A 670 32.44 12.96 17.28
CA THR A 670 32.51 11.80 18.20
C THR A 670 33.45 10.68 17.66
N GLU A 671 34.07 10.85 16.50
CA GLU A 671 35.03 9.89 15.91
C GLU A 671 36.50 10.34 15.87
N GLN A 672 36.88 11.47 16.46
CA GLN A 672 38.30 11.84 16.61
C GLN A 672 38.63 12.23 18.05
N GLY A 673 38.98 11.21 18.84
CA GLY A 673 39.33 11.36 20.24
C GLY A 673 40.17 10.21 20.80
N GLN A 674 41.18 9.72 20.08
CA GLN A 674 42.28 8.94 20.64
C GLN A 674 43.48 8.90 19.67
N GLU A 675 44.40 9.87 19.77
CA GLU A 675 45.83 9.63 19.95
C GLU A 675 46.60 10.95 20.05
N ASP A 676 47.59 10.91 20.92
CA ASP A 676 48.25 12.04 21.56
C ASP A 676 49.69 12.14 21.02
N LYS A 677 50.13 13.36 20.70
CA LYS A 677 51.55 13.85 20.64
C LYS A 677 52.51 13.31 19.56
N ASN A 678 52.92 14.20 18.64
CA ASN A 678 54.21 14.91 18.73
C ASN A 678 54.47 15.92 17.58
N GLN A 679 54.79 17.15 17.98
CA GLN A 679 55.85 18.06 17.49
C GLN A 679 56.05 18.32 15.98
N GLY A 680 55.99 19.62 15.61
CA GLY A 680 57.09 20.21 14.81
C GLY A 680 56.76 21.15 13.65
N ALA A 681 56.50 22.43 13.99
CA ALA A 681 57.02 23.68 13.37
C ALA A 681 56.92 23.99 11.85
N GLN A 682 56.40 25.21 11.59
CA GLN A 682 56.85 26.27 10.64
C GLN A 682 56.89 25.91 9.14
N GLU A 683 56.59 26.75 8.16
CA GLU A 683 56.27 28.18 8.00
C GLU A 683 55.96 28.36 6.50
N GLY A 684 55.21 29.41 6.13
CA GLY A 684 55.55 30.18 4.93
C GLY A 684 54.65 30.02 3.71
N ASP A 685 53.75 31.00 3.56
CA ASP A 685 53.19 31.52 2.32
C ASP A 685 54.21 31.66 1.17
N ASP A 686 53.79 31.44 -0.08
CA ASP A 686 53.37 32.50 -1.01
C ASP A 686 53.34 32.03 -2.48
N ASN A 687 52.21 32.33 -3.11
CA ASN A 687 51.98 32.84 -4.46
C ASN A 687 52.43 32.11 -5.75
N ASP A 688 51.40 32.03 -6.61
CA ASP A 688 51.33 32.49 -8.00
C ASP A 688 51.50 31.53 -9.18
N GLU A 689 50.34 31.33 -9.82
CA GLU A 689 50.05 31.48 -11.25
C GLU A 689 51.01 30.90 -12.32
N GLY A 690 50.53 29.81 -12.93
CA GLY A 690 50.08 29.87 -14.34
C GLY A 690 51.12 29.86 -15.46
N LYS A 691 51.29 28.70 -16.12
CA LYS A 691 51.25 28.51 -17.60
C LYS A 691 51.75 27.12 -18.04
N THR A 692 50.86 26.37 -18.69
CA THR A 692 51.12 25.32 -19.71
C THR A 692 51.69 26.00 -21.00
N PRO A 693 52.27 25.31 -22.05
CA PRO A 693 52.17 23.89 -22.39
C PRO A 693 53.38 23.22 -23.13
N GLN A 694 53.17 21.95 -23.53
CA GLN A 694 53.80 21.18 -24.64
C GLN A 694 55.21 20.53 -24.44
N ASN A 695 55.25 19.19 -24.31
CA ASN A 695 55.76 18.27 -25.36
C ASN A 695 55.80 16.79 -24.90
N LYS A 696 55.35 15.88 -25.79
CA LYS A 696 55.53 14.41 -25.80
C LYS A 696 57.02 14.06 -26.11
N PRO A 697 57.58 12.85 -25.85
CA PRO A 697 57.02 11.54 -26.26
C PRO A 697 57.29 10.30 -25.38
N GLU A 698 56.61 9.21 -25.78
CA GLU A 698 56.66 7.80 -25.36
C GLU A 698 58.04 7.20 -24.99
N ILE A 699 58.07 6.42 -23.88
CA ILE A 699 58.84 5.17 -23.74
C ILE A 699 58.05 4.20 -22.82
N GLN A 700 57.67 3.02 -23.33
CA GLN A 700 57.17 1.85 -22.56
C GLN A 700 58.37 0.99 -22.05
N PRO A 701 58.16 -0.17 -21.38
CA PRO A 701 57.58 -0.44 -20.06
C PRO A 701 58.51 -1.33 -19.17
N LYS A 702 58.07 -1.62 -17.92
CA LYS A 702 58.38 -2.76 -16.99
C LYS A 702 58.96 -2.33 -15.61
N PRO A 703 58.85 -3.16 -14.54
CA PRO A 703 57.83 -4.16 -14.19
C PRO A 703 57.40 -4.14 -12.69
N GLN A 704 56.29 -4.83 -12.40
CA GLN A 704 56.00 -5.66 -11.20
C GLN A 704 56.36 -5.15 -9.79
N HIS A 705 55.32 -4.97 -8.96
CA HIS A 705 55.31 -5.55 -7.61
C HIS A 705 53.94 -6.17 -7.33
N ALA A 706 53.91 -7.51 -7.33
CA ALA A 706 52.82 -8.31 -6.82
C ALA A 706 53.03 -8.50 -5.31
N HIS A 707 52.00 -8.25 -4.51
CA HIS A 707 51.94 -8.72 -3.13
C HIS A 707 51.03 -9.94 -3.04
N HIS A 708 51.64 -11.05 -2.64
CA HIS A 708 51.01 -12.32 -2.30
C HIS A 708 50.26 -12.24 -0.95
N ARG A 709 49.09 -12.89 -0.86
CA ARG A 709 48.63 -13.69 0.29
C ARG A 709 47.50 -14.62 -0.17
N TYR A 710 47.80 -15.91 -0.31
CA TYR A 710 47.48 -17.02 0.60
C TYR A 710 46.02 -17.51 0.50
N HIS A 711 45.76 -18.38 -0.49
CA HIS A 711 44.75 -19.43 -0.37
C HIS A 711 45.43 -20.77 -0.61
N ASN A 712 45.38 -21.62 0.41
CA ASN A 712 45.81 -23.00 0.34
C ASN A 712 44.64 -23.84 0.83
N HIS A 713 43.85 -24.39 -0.10
CA HIS A 713 43.30 -25.74 0.10
C HIS A 713 43.06 -26.39 -1.25
N GLN A 714 43.75 -27.51 -1.41
CA GLN A 714 43.73 -28.40 -2.56
C GLN A 714 42.35 -29.00 -2.75
N ASN A 715 41.88 -29.08 -4.00
CA ASN A 715 41.26 -30.31 -4.48
C ASN A 715 41.52 -30.50 -5.98
N HIS A 716 42.12 -31.63 -6.29
CA HIS A 716 42.52 -32.06 -7.62
C HIS A 716 41.32 -32.46 -8.48
N ARG A 717 41.28 -31.88 -9.70
CA ARG A 717 41.01 -32.51 -11.01
C ARG A 717 40.14 -33.79 -11.03
N ARG A 718 39.10 -33.75 -11.88
CA ARG A 718 39.05 -34.53 -13.14
C ARG A 718 37.94 -34.03 -14.09
N MET A 719 38.38 -33.37 -15.17
CA MET A 719 37.69 -33.35 -16.47
C MET A 719 37.89 -34.71 -17.14
N TRP A 720 36.82 -35.30 -17.67
CA TRP A 720 36.87 -36.20 -18.83
C TRP A 720 35.64 -35.95 -19.71
N SER A 721 35.93 -35.72 -21.00
CA SER A 721 35.09 -35.83 -22.22
C SER A 721 33.77 -35.06 -22.32
#